data_AF-A0A7S2E6K8-F1
#
_entry.id   AF-A0A7S2E6K8-F1
#
_cell.length_a   1.000
_cell.length_b   1.000
_cell.length_c   1.000
_cell.angle_alpha   90.00
_cell.angle_beta   90.00
_cell.angle_gamma   90.00
#
_symmetry.space_group_name_H-M   'P 1'
#
loop_
_entity.id
_entity.type
_entity.pdbx_description
1 polymer ?
#
loop_
_entity_poly.entity_id
_entity_poly.type
_entity_poly.pdbx_seq_one_letter_code
_entity_poly.pdbx_strand_id
1 'polypeptide(L)'
;MVKDDYKHDRCLLHYASVHEMMGLCYYLLDPYGTRYSRDFFNMMETALYNYARAAEEETVAAGPAIGGSGGGRPTLAPTATRLATRLCLVLTSTKQMYNNRHMEIADLLASASSHETPLGAAVLLEQSSSHYFQSGMYRKYAFHMLMAGHMFRSAEQEQHAFRCFTSALYVYHGGKWDELHNHLRSSLAAQLYSMGRMSVALQLYAKLVGTTGGGRVSVRSQQKFLSHLVEICRGFKDDALIGADRMWDADDDDGGTKKSNDKSNSTVNAFEDVLRVTPDAMRLLEIPNMDLPRVLDSSLAVSVEDAAVAGDRGATLTFGTVSPGTESVWQDLMCSVQAELRADAENNDDIETVIDEIDKEKADLAFLARSKERAGASAAAPEVRARMEPLTVKFAMSNPLSVQIQLSEIQLVARLTSSENGRVCTSEGAVVIPGKEGERSKTWSFHSSGKAFVMGDFTRTSPTKGDDDEDGDKPWVSPNDDEEGPFFVVDKTNLAVDPGTSTEVKLSICPLVTGDLEIVGVRCKLFNELWVYHPFHVVGPLLQNTRMNRANRARGESYLLKSKIEHDMPSLTVDIVPHGGKGDATVLQGQISSWTLRISNLGTAPASNVTLKTNAPWMNIAQTNRKETRATSHCIGPSGTLMRLPLEKKTAEDGIDNDDYVKSDVISPGQTVEVPVHVRTSGGGRQELYMLFRYELSNGDVVSTALNSSSPSSSKQRWLRKMISVPVYPSLTLSAVLMPSYWKKREHILSIEMTNYRSDRQTSLEINLDKICIASRYYRVQQLPDQLGESDLYPSNAQQQQLYGMPASLLQIGWQERVTMHYLIIPFEDEEEAKYTLSQCHLVGENSNSSGTSLFNESEITDFVCLEHAHERFKTALDAHEKEMARRAAEQEESNQPRHVAQIRREKSSMESEKSGSSHSNNGQTTPGNDTGSQSSSGNGDFVGKSELSYHPTSIMNLCPPEESSSKINVICTWTAFSSGNAEDEVIYGQHHLRQLAVRPQAKSKGCPLTITANHRSEIEHDFTGGPMKMDIEVTVRNRLVESPVEFEFALERQADFELIGAERFRWTLDGGDEIVVPLQAIMSSSGIYNLQSLRLTVFVDNLQVPYLFPFQWIVKVNPNATI
;
A
#
# COMPACT_ATOMS: atom_id res chain seq x y z
N MET A 1 67.21 -22.02 59.26
CA MET A 1 67.06 -22.48 60.67
C MET A 1 65.68 -22.15 61.18
N VAL A 2 65.40 -21.00 61.81
CA VAL A 2 64.06 -20.71 62.40
C VAL A 2 62.89 -20.83 61.40
N LYS A 3 63.08 -20.36 60.15
CA LYS A 3 62.11 -20.55 59.07
C LYS A 3 61.77 -22.02 58.82
N ASP A 4 62.79 -22.86 58.79
CA ASP A 4 62.65 -24.27 58.47
C ASP A 4 61.98 -25.01 59.64
N ASP A 5 62.28 -24.63 60.89
CA ASP A 5 61.66 -25.21 62.09
C ASP A 5 60.13 -25.00 62.06
N TYR A 6 59.66 -23.75 61.89
CA TYR A 6 58.21 -23.48 61.79
C TYR A 6 57.53 -24.14 60.60
N LYS A 7 58.27 -24.38 59.50
CA LYS A 7 57.76 -25.12 58.34
C LYS A 7 57.52 -26.59 58.69
N HIS A 8 58.46 -27.23 59.38
CA HIS A 8 58.36 -28.62 59.79
C HIS A 8 57.25 -28.80 60.83
N ASP A 9 57.12 -27.85 61.77
CA ASP A 9 56.09 -27.87 62.82
C ASP A 9 54.68 -27.51 62.32
N ARG A 10 54.55 -27.14 61.03
CA ARG A 10 53.30 -26.64 60.42
C ARG A 10 52.70 -25.43 61.16
N CYS A 11 53.50 -24.65 61.88
CA CYS A 11 53.06 -23.41 62.52
C CYS A 11 52.95 -22.28 61.49
N LEU A 12 51.91 -22.31 60.65
CA LEU A 12 51.75 -21.43 59.48
C LEU A 12 51.81 -19.93 59.81
N LEU A 13 51.20 -19.50 60.93
CA LEU A 13 51.22 -18.11 61.39
C LEU A 13 52.65 -17.61 61.61
N HIS A 14 53.44 -18.35 62.38
CA HIS A 14 54.82 -18.00 62.68
C HIS A 14 55.74 -18.16 61.47
N TYR A 15 55.48 -19.18 60.63
CA TYR A 15 56.17 -19.35 59.36
C TYR A 15 55.96 -18.14 58.44
N ALA A 16 54.74 -17.60 58.37
CA ALA A 16 54.41 -16.37 57.65
C ALA A 16 55.13 -15.15 58.24
N SER A 17 55.11 -14.98 59.57
CA SER A 17 55.80 -13.85 60.23
C SER A 17 57.30 -13.85 60.02
N VAL A 18 57.95 -15.02 59.93
CA VAL A 18 59.38 -15.10 59.59
C VAL A 18 59.63 -14.64 58.15
N HIS A 19 58.75 -14.98 57.20
CA HIS A 19 58.87 -14.50 55.82
C HIS A 19 58.65 -12.99 55.71
N GLU A 20 57.67 -12.44 56.44
CA GLU A 20 57.46 -10.99 56.56
C GLU A 20 58.72 -10.31 57.09
N MET A 21 59.31 -10.82 58.18
CA MET A 21 60.54 -10.25 58.76
C MET A 21 61.73 -10.35 57.79
N MET A 22 61.88 -11.48 57.09
CA MET A 22 62.91 -11.63 56.06
C MET A 22 62.73 -10.62 54.94
N GLY A 23 61.49 -10.39 54.47
CA GLY A 23 61.15 -9.35 53.52
C GLY A 23 61.56 -7.96 54.04
N LEU A 24 61.15 -7.60 55.25
CA LEU A 24 61.52 -6.32 55.87
C LEU A 24 63.04 -6.16 56.01
N CYS A 25 63.79 -7.22 56.32
CA CYS A 25 65.25 -7.17 56.32
C CYS A 25 65.82 -6.92 54.92
N TYR A 26 65.31 -7.58 53.88
CA TYR A 26 65.71 -7.27 52.50
C TYR A 26 65.42 -5.83 52.12
N TYR A 27 64.29 -5.28 52.58
CA TYR A 27 63.96 -3.86 52.40
C TYR A 27 64.97 -2.94 53.10
N LEU A 28 65.29 -3.20 54.37
CA LEU A 28 66.22 -2.37 55.13
C LEU A 28 67.67 -2.45 54.62
N LEU A 29 68.05 -3.55 53.97
CA LEU A 29 69.37 -3.73 53.36
C LEU A 29 69.57 -2.87 52.11
N ASP A 30 68.49 -2.56 51.38
CA ASP A 30 68.52 -1.68 50.21
C ASP A 30 67.26 -0.81 50.14
N PRO A 31 67.10 0.19 51.04
CA PRO A 31 65.86 0.96 51.14
C PRO A 31 65.55 1.80 49.90
N TYR A 32 66.59 2.10 49.10
CA TYR A 32 66.54 3.02 47.97
C TYR A 32 66.90 2.36 46.62
N GLY A 33 67.29 1.08 46.59
CA GLY A 33 67.74 0.38 45.39
C GLY A 33 66.83 -0.78 44.98
N THR A 34 66.98 -1.24 43.73
CA THR A 34 66.13 -2.28 43.14
C THR A 34 66.70 -3.69 43.30
N ARG A 35 67.84 -3.85 43.99
CA ARG A 35 68.67 -5.06 43.94
C ARG A 35 67.95 -6.28 44.52
N TYR A 36 67.28 -6.10 45.66
CA TYR A 36 66.57 -7.17 46.37
C TYR A 36 65.05 -7.12 46.18
N SER A 37 64.55 -6.29 45.26
CA SER A 37 63.11 -6.08 45.04
C SER A 37 62.37 -7.40 44.73
N ARG A 38 62.94 -8.27 43.89
CA ARG A 38 62.32 -9.57 43.56
C ARG A 38 62.23 -10.50 44.77
N ASP A 39 63.30 -10.60 45.55
CA ASP A 39 63.34 -11.47 46.74
C ASP A 39 62.40 -10.95 47.82
N PHE A 40 62.34 -9.63 48.00
CA PHE A 40 61.35 -8.97 48.84
C PHE A 40 59.92 -9.38 48.45
N PHE A 41 59.50 -9.16 47.20
CA PHE A 41 58.14 -9.50 46.76
C PHE A 41 57.84 -11.00 46.90
N ASN A 42 58.78 -11.88 46.57
CA ASN A 42 58.63 -13.33 46.78
C ASN A 42 58.41 -13.67 48.27
N MET A 43 59.16 -13.03 49.18
CA MET A 43 58.99 -13.24 50.62
C MET A 43 57.64 -12.72 51.11
N MET A 44 57.19 -11.57 50.61
CA MET A 44 55.90 -10.97 50.99
C MET A 44 54.72 -11.78 50.46
N GLU A 45 54.78 -12.25 49.22
CA GLU A 45 53.77 -13.16 48.64
C GLU A 45 53.70 -14.47 49.43
N THR A 46 54.87 -15.05 49.76
CA THR A 46 54.94 -16.25 50.61
C THR A 46 54.35 -15.99 51.99
N ALA A 47 54.63 -14.84 52.60
CA ALA A 47 54.07 -14.46 53.90
C ALA A 47 52.54 -14.34 53.81
N LEU A 48 52.01 -13.62 52.81
CA LEU A 48 50.56 -13.45 52.60
C LEU A 48 49.85 -14.78 52.36
N TYR A 49 50.40 -15.65 51.52
CA TYR A 49 49.84 -16.98 51.27
C TYR A 49 49.74 -17.81 52.55
N ASN A 50 50.78 -17.80 53.39
CA ASN A 50 50.77 -18.56 54.64
C ASN A 50 49.90 -17.91 55.72
N TYR A 51 49.77 -16.58 55.73
CA TYR A 51 48.79 -15.90 56.58
C TYR A 51 47.34 -16.22 56.19
N ALA A 52 47.02 -16.25 54.89
CA ALA A 52 45.70 -16.64 54.41
C ALA A 52 45.35 -18.08 54.81
N ARG A 53 46.29 -19.01 54.64
CA ARG A 53 46.11 -20.41 55.08
C ARG A 53 45.98 -20.55 56.59
N ALA A 54 46.77 -19.79 57.36
CA ALA A 54 46.64 -19.78 58.82
C ALA A 54 45.26 -19.25 59.26
N ALA A 55 44.70 -18.27 58.54
CA ALA A 55 43.35 -17.77 58.79
C ALA A 55 42.27 -18.83 58.49
N GLU A 56 42.42 -19.61 57.42
CA GLU A 56 41.54 -20.74 57.12
C GLU A 56 41.59 -21.80 58.25
N GLU A 57 42.77 -22.13 58.76
CA GLU A 57 42.90 -23.05 59.90
C GLU A 57 42.27 -22.48 61.19
N GLU A 58 42.46 -21.19 61.48
CA GLU A 58 41.82 -20.49 62.62
C GLU A 58 40.28 -20.50 62.52
N THR A 59 39.73 -20.25 61.33
CA THR A 59 38.27 -20.24 61.11
C THR A 59 37.65 -21.63 61.20
N VAL A 60 38.33 -22.66 60.69
CA VAL A 60 37.89 -24.06 60.82
C VAL A 60 37.94 -24.52 62.28
N ALA A 61 38.98 -24.12 63.02
CA ALA A 61 39.14 -24.46 64.44
C ALA A 61 38.11 -23.77 65.37
N ALA A 62 37.61 -22.59 65.00
CA ALA A 62 36.67 -21.81 65.81
C ALA A 62 35.20 -22.32 65.79
N GLY A 63 34.87 -23.29 64.93
CA GLY A 63 33.52 -23.89 64.83
C GLY A 63 32.42 -22.92 64.34
N PRO A 64 31.16 -23.39 64.23
CA PRO A 64 30.05 -22.63 63.61
C PRO A 64 29.59 -21.41 64.43
N ALA A 65 30.16 -21.17 65.61
CA ALA A 65 29.75 -20.10 66.52
C ALA A 65 30.16 -18.69 66.04
N ILE A 66 31.10 -18.59 65.09
CA ILE A 66 31.58 -17.31 64.53
C ILE A 66 31.30 -17.22 63.01
N GLY A 67 31.09 -18.36 62.34
CA GLY A 67 30.67 -18.43 60.94
C GLY A 67 29.16 -18.62 60.84
N GLY A 68 28.43 -17.53 60.64
CA GLY A 68 27.01 -17.60 60.30
C GLY A 68 26.79 -18.56 59.12
N SER A 69 25.88 -19.51 59.30
CA SER A 69 25.42 -20.44 58.28
C SER A 69 24.90 -19.67 57.06
N GLY A 70 25.77 -19.45 56.08
CA GLY A 70 25.41 -18.90 54.78
C GLY A 70 26.47 -17.95 54.21
N GLY A 71 27.59 -18.49 53.72
CA GLY A 71 28.48 -17.86 52.71
C GLY A 71 28.93 -16.40 52.93
N GLY A 72 28.72 -15.82 54.11
CA GLY A 72 28.96 -14.41 54.40
C GLY A 72 30.37 -14.17 54.93
N ARG A 73 30.89 -12.97 54.70
CA ARG A 73 32.18 -12.54 55.27
C ARG A 73 32.12 -12.53 56.81
N PRO A 74 33.24 -12.78 57.49
CA PRO A 74 33.26 -12.84 58.95
C PRO A 74 32.92 -11.48 59.57
N THR A 75 32.22 -11.50 60.72
CA THR A 75 31.96 -10.30 61.53
C THR A 75 33.24 -9.79 62.21
N LEU A 76 34.17 -10.69 62.52
CA LEU A 76 35.48 -10.40 63.10
C LEU A 76 36.57 -11.13 62.31
N ALA A 77 37.55 -10.39 61.81
CA ALA A 77 38.69 -10.98 61.11
C ALA A 77 39.62 -11.76 62.08
N PRO A 78 40.03 -12.99 61.72
CA PRO A 78 41.04 -13.78 62.44
C PRO A 78 42.36 -13.02 62.64
N THR A 79 43.18 -13.46 63.59
CA THR A 79 44.45 -12.78 63.90
C THR A 79 45.40 -12.87 62.72
N ALA A 80 45.48 -14.04 62.08
CA ALA A 80 46.26 -14.25 60.86
C ALA A 80 45.83 -13.30 59.73
N THR A 81 44.52 -13.11 59.52
CA THR A 81 44.00 -12.16 58.51
C THR A 81 44.42 -10.72 58.83
N ARG A 82 44.30 -10.29 60.09
CA ARG A 82 44.72 -8.93 60.48
C ARG A 82 46.20 -8.67 60.24
N LEU A 83 47.05 -9.67 60.46
CA LEU A 83 48.48 -9.58 60.14
C LEU A 83 48.71 -9.48 58.63
N ALA A 84 47.97 -10.25 57.82
CA ALA A 84 48.01 -10.15 56.36
C ALA A 84 47.57 -8.75 55.87
N THR A 85 46.48 -8.23 56.41
CA THR A 85 45.96 -6.89 56.12
C THR A 85 46.96 -5.80 56.50
N ARG A 86 47.57 -5.91 57.69
CA ARG A 86 48.65 -4.99 58.11
C ARG A 86 49.80 -5.03 57.11
N LEU A 87 50.23 -6.23 56.72
CA LEU A 87 51.33 -6.41 55.77
C LEU A 87 51.02 -5.73 54.42
N CYS A 88 49.81 -5.94 53.90
CA CYS A 88 49.31 -5.30 52.69
C CYS A 88 49.28 -3.76 52.77
N LEU A 89 48.79 -3.19 53.88
CA LEU A 89 48.77 -1.73 54.06
C LEU A 89 50.18 -1.13 54.16
N VAL A 90 51.09 -1.83 54.85
CA VAL A 90 52.50 -1.45 54.91
C VAL A 90 53.11 -1.46 53.50
N LEU A 91 52.88 -2.52 52.71
CA LEU A 91 53.32 -2.60 51.32
C LEU A 91 52.86 -1.40 50.47
N THR A 92 51.59 -1.02 50.58
CA THR A 92 51.02 0.16 49.89
C THR A 92 51.67 1.47 50.32
N SER A 93 52.02 1.61 51.61
CA SER A 93 52.66 2.82 52.13
C SER A 93 54.13 2.99 51.69
N THR A 94 54.79 1.90 51.27
CA THR A 94 56.21 1.90 50.87
C THR A 94 56.41 2.30 49.41
N LYS A 95 56.18 3.59 49.11
CA LYS A 95 56.18 4.17 47.75
C LYS A 95 57.42 3.91 46.89
N GLN A 96 58.59 3.72 47.50
CA GLN A 96 59.87 3.66 46.81
C GLN A 96 60.22 2.26 46.26
N MET A 97 59.56 1.20 46.73
CA MET A 97 59.90 -0.19 46.41
C MET A 97 59.12 -0.80 45.24
N TYR A 98 57.98 -0.20 44.89
CA TYR A 98 57.13 -0.68 43.81
C TYR A 98 57.23 0.13 42.53
N ASN A 99 58.29 0.94 42.33
CA ASN A 99 58.45 1.71 41.08
C ASN A 99 58.25 0.78 39.86
N ASN A 100 57.10 0.94 39.18
CA ASN A 100 56.56 0.13 38.08
C ASN A 100 56.00 -1.29 38.38
N ARG A 101 55.71 -1.64 39.64
CA ARG A 101 55.11 -2.93 40.07
C ARG A 101 53.75 -2.81 40.74
N HIS A 102 52.98 -1.82 40.33
CA HIS A 102 51.64 -1.57 40.86
C HIS A 102 50.67 -2.75 40.71
N MET A 103 50.81 -3.56 39.66
CA MET A 103 49.96 -4.73 39.45
C MET A 103 50.14 -5.81 40.54
N GLU A 104 51.38 -6.12 40.91
CA GLU A 104 51.68 -7.15 41.92
C GLU A 104 51.06 -6.76 43.27
N ILE A 105 51.18 -5.50 43.67
CA ILE A 105 50.56 -4.99 44.90
C ILE A 105 49.02 -5.03 44.81
N ALA A 106 48.46 -4.63 43.67
CA ALA A 106 47.02 -4.64 43.47
C ALA A 106 46.43 -6.06 43.59
N ASP A 107 47.08 -7.06 42.98
CA ASP A 107 46.66 -8.47 43.06
C ASP A 107 46.78 -9.01 44.50
N LEU A 108 47.86 -8.68 45.22
CA LEU A 108 48.04 -9.06 46.64
C LEU A 108 46.96 -8.45 47.55
N LEU A 109 46.64 -7.16 47.39
CA LEU A 109 45.58 -6.47 48.13
C LEU A 109 44.20 -7.08 47.85
N ALA A 110 43.90 -7.35 46.57
CA ALA A 110 42.65 -7.98 46.18
C ALA A 110 42.52 -9.38 46.78
N SER A 111 43.60 -10.16 46.79
CA SER A 111 43.64 -11.50 47.40
C SER A 111 43.41 -11.44 48.91
N ALA A 112 44.13 -10.56 49.63
CA ALA A 112 43.97 -10.38 51.07
C ALA A 112 42.55 -9.95 51.46
N SER A 113 41.89 -9.18 50.58
CA SER A 113 40.52 -8.73 50.82
C SER A 113 39.52 -9.87 51.02
N SER A 114 39.75 -11.06 50.47
CA SER A 114 38.77 -12.17 50.51
C SER A 114 38.46 -12.69 51.91
N HIS A 115 39.42 -12.60 52.83
CA HIS A 115 39.31 -13.16 54.19
C HIS A 115 38.98 -12.11 55.26
N GLU A 116 38.78 -10.86 54.86
CA GLU A 116 38.51 -9.72 55.75
C GLU A 116 37.02 -9.48 56.02
N THR A 117 36.77 -8.68 57.07
CA THR A 117 35.45 -8.09 57.35
C THR A 117 34.98 -7.23 56.17
N PRO A 118 33.66 -6.94 56.02
CA PRO A 118 33.18 -6.07 54.94
C PRO A 118 33.92 -4.72 54.87
N LEU A 119 34.15 -4.05 56.00
CA LEU A 119 34.89 -2.79 56.02
C LEU A 119 36.37 -2.96 55.65
N GLY A 120 37.05 -3.96 56.21
CA GLY A 120 38.46 -4.24 55.89
C GLY A 120 38.66 -4.57 54.41
N ALA A 121 37.77 -5.40 53.86
CA ALA A 121 37.76 -5.75 52.45
C ALA A 121 37.51 -4.53 51.55
N ALA A 122 36.58 -3.65 51.93
CA ALA A 122 36.29 -2.43 51.16
C ALA A 122 37.54 -1.54 51.03
N VAL A 123 38.26 -1.32 52.14
CA VAL A 123 39.49 -0.52 52.15
C VAL A 123 40.58 -1.18 51.30
N LEU A 124 40.81 -2.49 51.46
CA LEU A 124 41.81 -3.21 50.67
C LEU A 124 41.50 -3.19 49.17
N LEU A 125 40.23 -3.35 48.79
CA LEU A 125 39.78 -3.28 47.39
C LEU A 125 39.91 -1.87 46.81
N GLU A 126 39.64 -0.83 47.59
CA GLU A 126 39.85 0.57 47.17
C GLU A 126 41.35 0.90 47.01
N GLN A 127 42.21 0.39 47.88
CA GLN A 127 43.66 0.54 47.70
C GLN A 127 44.17 -0.26 46.49
N SER A 128 43.66 -1.48 46.30
CA SER A 128 43.94 -2.31 45.13
C SER A 128 43.55 -1.60 43.83
N SER A 129 42.36 -1.01 43.79
CA SER A 129 41.90 -0.25 42.62
C SER A 129 42.85 0.92 42.31
N SER A 130 43.26 1.70 43.31
CA SER A 130 44.19 2.83 43.13
C SER A 130 45.48 2.40 42.44
N HIS A 131 46.03 1.24 42.81
CA HIS A 131 47.22 0.70 42.15
C HIS A 131 46.93 0.19 40.73
N TYR A 132 45.78 -0.44 40.46
CA TYR A 132 45.38 -0.75 39.08
C TYR A 132 45.24 0.49 38.21
N PHE A 133 44.77 1.61 38.77
CA PHE A 133 44.70 2.88 38.06
C PHE A 133 46.11 3.39 37.72
N GLN A 134 47.03 3.37 38.70
CA GLN A 134 48.44 3.76 38.51
C GLN A 134 49.16 2.86 37.48
N SER A 135 48.74 1.60 37.32
CA SER A 135 49.27 0.68 36.32
C SER A 135 48.58 0.79 34.94
N GLY A 136 47.71 1.78 34.73
CA GLY A 136 46.96 1.96 33.48
C GLY A 136 45.85 0.92 33.23
N MET A 137 45.51 0.09 34.22
CA MET A 137 44.47 -0.95 34.12
C MET A 137 43.10 -0.42 34.58
N TYR A 138 42.55 0.57 33.87
CA TYR A 138 41.31 1.27 34.25
C TYR A 138 40.09 0.35 34.46
N ARG A 139 39.98 -0.73 33.69
CA ARG A 139 38.89 -1.72 33.87
C ARG A 139 39.02 -2.50 35.18
N LYS A 140 40.23 -2.93 35.54
CA LYS A 140 40.46 -3.58 36.83
C LYS A 140 40.21 -2.59 37.97
N TYR A 141 40.63 -1.33 37.82
CA TYR A 141 40.28 -0.27 38.77
C TYR A 141 38.77 -0.17 38.98
N ALA A 142 37.99 0.00 37.91
CA ALA A 142 36.55 0.20 38.02
C ALA A 142 35.82 -1.03 38.57
N PHE A 143 36.25 -2.24 38.21
CA PHE A 143 35.74 -3.49 38.79
C PHE A 143 36.00 -3.58 40.31
N HIS A 144 37.21 -3.26 40.76
CA HIS A 144 37.53 -3.30 42.19
C HIS A 144 36.88 -2.16 42.96
N MET A 145 36.67 -0.99 42.34
CA MET A 145 35.84 0.09 42.90
C MET A 145 34.37 -0.33 43.07
N LEU A 146 33.78 -1.02 42.09
CA LEU A 146 32.43 -1.58 42.21
C LEU A 146 32.33 -2.56 43.39
N MET A 147 33.30 -3.48 43.51
CA MET A 147 33.35 -4.43 44.61
C MET A 147 33.56 -3.73 45.96
N ALA A 148 34.46 -2.76 46.05
CA ALA A 148 34.65 -1.94 47.24
C ALA A 148 33.36 -1.20 47.63
N GLY A 149 32.61 -0.66 46.66
CA GLY A 149 31.32 -0.01 46.89
C GLY A 149 30.29 -0.94 47.51
N HIS A 150 30.18 -2.19 47.02
CA HIS A 150 29.30 -3.18 47.64
C HIS A 150 29.74 -3.52 49.08
N MET A 151 31.05 -3.63 49.33
CA MET A 151 31.57 -3.93 50.66
C MET A 151 31.37 -2.75 51.64
N PHE A 152 31.58 -1.50 51.20
CA PHE A 152 31.25 -0.31 51.99
C PHE A 152 29.77 -0.24 52.31
N ARG A 153 28.89 -0.56 51.35
CA ARG A 153 27.44 -0.63 51.59
C ARG A 153 27.08 -1.68 52.63
N SER A 154 27.67 -2.87 52.56
CA SER A 154 27.49 -3.92 53.58
C SER A 154 28.06 -3.55 54.95
N ALA A 155 29.01 -2.61 55.00
CA ALA A 155 29.57 -2.04 56.23
C ALA A 155 28.85 -0.75 56.69
N GLU A 156 27.68 -0.44 56.11
CA GLU A 156 26.88 0.75 56.40
C GLU A 156 27.62 2.08 56.17
N GLN A 157 28.63 2.09 55.29
CA GLN A 157 29.41 3.26 54.91
C GLN A 157 28.87 3.86 53.60
N GLU A 158 27.71 4.50 53.66
CA GLU A 158 26.96 4.96 52.48
C GLU A 158 27.72 5.95 51.59
N GLN A 159 28.39 6.95 52.19
CA GLN A 159 29.14 7.96 51.44
C GLN A 159 30.32 7.37 50.66
N HIS A 160 31.01 6.40 51.27
CA HIS A 160 32.10 5.68 50.62
C HIS A 160 31.58 4.78 49.50
N ALA A 161 30.45 4.10 49.71
CA ALA A 161 29.79 3.30 48.68
C ALA A 161 29.38 4.16 47.47
N PHE A 162 28.75 5.32 47.70
CA PHE A 162 28.38 6.28 46.66
C PHE A 162 29.59 6.75 45.85
N ARG A 163 30.67 7.19 46.53
CA ARG A 163 31.93 7.58 45.88
C ARG A 163 32.43 6.46 44.99
N CYS A 164 32.43 5.23 45.50
CA CYS A 164 32.96 4.09 44.78
C CYS A 164 32.16 3.74 43.51
N PHE A 165 30.83 3.69 43.61
CA PHE A 165 29.97 3.44 42.45
C PHE A 165 30.08 4.55 41.41
N THR A 166 30.16 5.81 41.83
CA THR A 166 30.31 6.97 40.93
C THR A 166 31.66 6.92 40.20
N SER A 167 32.75 6.64 40.93
CA SER A 167 34.08 6.47 40.34
C SER A 167 34.16 5.31 39.35
N ALA A 168 33.46 4.20 39.61
CA ALA A 168 33.38 3.08 38.68
C ALA A 168 32.54 3.42 37.44
N LEU A 169 31.40 4.11 37.61
CA LEU A 169 30.51 4.51 36.52
C LEU A 169 31.21 5.40 35.49
N TYR A 170 32.04 6.34 35.95
CA TYR A 170 32.78 7.26 35.08
C TYR A 170 33.71 6.53 34.08
N VAL A 171 34.34 5.42 34.49
CA VAL A 171 35.25 4.66 33.62
C VAL A 171 34.50 3.87 32.54
N TYR A 172 33.25 3.49 32.80
CA TYR A 172 32.41 2.75 31.85
C TYR A 172 31.48 3.67 31.04
N HIS A 173 31.71 4.99 31.08
CA HIS A 173 30.99 5.94 30.25
C HIS A 173 31.44 5.83 28.78
N GLY A 174 30.49 5.79 27.83
CA GLY A 174 30.75 5.74 26.38
C GLY A 174 31.30 4.42 25.82
N GLY A 175 31.25 3.31 26.58
CA GLY A 175 31.72 1.98 26.15
C GLY A 175 30.59 0.97 25.90
N LYS A 176 30.88 -0.11 25.14
CA LYS A 176 29.94 -1.21 24.79
C LYS A 176 29.60 -2.18 25.94
N TRP A 177 29.56 -1.71 27.18
CA TRP A 177 29.45 -2.55 28.40
C TRP A 177 28.11 -2.37 29.11
N ASP A 178 27.01 -2.46 28.36
CA ASP A 178 25.67 -2.10 28.85
C ASP A 178 25.26 -2.90 30.10
N GLU A 179 25.65 -4.19 30.19
CA GLU A 179 25.39 -5.07 31.35
C GLU A 179 25.92 -4.47 32.65
N LEU A 180 27.20 -4.15 32.62
CA LEU A 180 27.91 -3.62 33.76
C LEU A 180 27.50 -2.19 34.05
N HIS A 181 27.23 -1.41 33.00
CA HIS A 181 26.75 -0.04 33.12
C HIS A 181 25.37 0.00 33.79
N ASN A 182 24.46 -0.90 33.43
CA ASN A 182 23.14 -1.05 34.05
C ASN A 182 23.23 -1.57 35.49
N HIS A 183 24.16 -2.49 35.77
CA HIS A 183 24.44 -2.92 37.14
C HIS A 183 24.97 -1.78 38.01
N LEU A 184 25.87 -0.96 37.48
CA LEU A 184 26.40 0.23 38.16
C LEU A 184 25.31 1.27 38.40
N ARG A 185 24.52 1.61 37.37
CA ARG A 185 23.38 2.53 37.49
C ARG A 185 22.38 2.05 38.53
N SER A 186 22.01 0.77 38.52
CA SER A 186 21.06 0.22 39.51
C SER A 186 21.63 0.16 40.93
N SER A 187 22.91 -0.14 41.07
CA SER A 187 23.61 -0.10 42.37
C SER A 187 23.70 1.32 42.92
N LEU A 188 24.01 2.30 42.06
CA LEU A 188 24.07 3.72 42.41
C LEU A 188 22.67 4.27 42.73
N ALA A 189 21.64 3.93 41.95
CA ALA A 189 20.26 4.33 42.20
C ALA A 189 19.76 3.80 43.55
N ALA A 190 20.08 2.55 43.89
CA ALA A 190 19.76 1.97 45.20
C ALA A 190 20.50 2.68 46.34
N GLN A 191 21.76 3.06 46.14
CA GLN A 191 22.54 3.78 47.15
C GLN A 191 22.02 5.22 47.36
N LEU A 192 21.66 5.92 46.28
CA LEU A 192 21.08 7.26 46.37
C LEU A 192 19.70 7.26 47.01
N TYR A 193 18.90 6.22 46.70
CA TYR A 193 17.61 5.99 47.35
C TYR A 193 17.77 5.79 48.87
N SER A 194 18.73 4.97 49.33
CA SER A 194 18.96 4.80 50.78
C SER A 194 19.43 6.08 51.47
N MET A 195 20.23 6.90 50.77
CA MET A 195 20.71 8.22 51.25
C MET A 195 19.63 9.33 51.19
N GLY A 196 18.41 9.02 50.78
CA GLY A 196 17.31 9.98 50.65
C GLY A 196 17.46 10.99 49.51
N ARG A 197 18.33 10.74 48.53
CA ARG A 197 18.55 11.61 47.37
C ARG A 197 17.59 11.23 46.23
N MET A 198 16.30 11.47 46.45
CA MET A 198 15.23 10.95 45.59
C MET A 198 15.23 11.51 44.18
N SER A 199 15.56 12.78 43.99
CA SER A 199 15.61 13.43 42.67
C SER A 199 16.57 12.74 41.69
N VAL A 200 17.80 12.46 42.12
CA VAL A 200 18.81 11.78 41.30
C VAL A 200 18.53 10.27 41.19
N ALA A 201 17.99 9.67 42.26
CA ALA A 201 17.58 8.26 42.22
C ALA A 201 16.48 8.04 41.17
N LEU A 202 15.49 8.94 41.07
CA LEU A 202 14.42 8.89 40.08
C LEU A 202 14.98 8.91 38.64
N GLN A 203 15.92 9.81 38.34
CA GLN A 203 16.54 9.89 37.01
C GLN A 203 17.22 8.57 36.61
N LEU A 204 17.96 7.96 37.55
CA LEU A 204 18.64 6.70 37.29
C LEU A 204 17.65 5.54 37.14
N TYR A 205 16.59 5.48 37.96
CA TYR A 205 15.55 4.46 37.82
C TYR A 205 14.77 4.62 36.51
N ALA A 206 14.39 5.84 36.13
CA ALA A 206 13.69 6.11 34.86
C ALA A 206 14.54 5.69 33.65
N LYS A 207 15.86 5.94 33.68
CA LYS A 207 16.82 5.47 32.66
C LYS A 207 17.09 3.96 32.68
N LEU A 208 16.76 3.26 33.76
CA LEU A 208 16.93 1.80 33.86
C LEU A 208 15.68 1.06 33.40
N VAL A 209 14.51 1.62 33.67
CA VAL A 209 13.22 1.08 33.25
C VAL A 209 13.12 1.16 31.72
N GLY A 210 12.90 0.00 31.07
CA GLY A 210 12.78 -0.09 29.61
C GLY A 210 14.08 -0.39 28.84
N THR A 211 15.23 -0.41 29.51
CA THR A 211 16.51 -0.77 28.86
C THR A 211 16.56 -2.24 28.43
N THR A 212 16.84 -2.48 27.14
CA THR A 212 16.90 -3.83 26.53
C THR A 212 18.30 -4.20 26.00
N GLY A 213 19.26 -3.27 26.05
CA GLY A 213 20.63 -3.48 25.58
C GLY A 213 21.54 -4.08 26.65
N GLY A 214 22.13 -5.24 26.33
CA GLY A 214 23.19 -5.93 27.07
C GLY A 214 22.82 -6.30 28.50
N GLY A 215 22.32 -7.51 28.71
CA GLY A 215 22.02 -8.10 30.02
C GLY A 215 20.54 -8.13 30.31
N ARG A 216 19.98 -9.34 30.36
CA ARG A 216 18.62 -9.53 30.87
C ARG A 216 18.60 -9.12 32.35
N VAL A 217 18.22 -7.87 32.63
CA VAL A 217 17.83 -7.46 33.97
C VAL A 217 16.66 -8.34 34.37
N SER A 218 16.77 -9.05 35.51
CA SER A 218 15.74 -9.99 35.94
C SER A 218 14.39 -9.29 36.09
N VAL A 219 13.29 -10.01 35.84
CA VAL A 219 11.92 -9.51 36.04
C VAL A 219 11.73 -8.91 37.44
N ARG A 220 12.31 -9.55 38.45
CA ARG A 220 12.29 -9.09 39.85
C ARG A 220 13.00 -7.75 40.03
N SER A 221 14.11 -7.52 39.34
CA SER A 221 14.83 -6.25 39.38
C SER A 221 14.07 -5.15 38.66
N GLN A 222 13.49 -5.43 37.48
CA GLN A 222 12.65 -4.47 36.75
C GLN A 222 11.42 -4.06 37.59
N GLN A 223 10.75 -5.03 38.22
CA GLN A 223 9.63 -4.77 39.13
C GLN A 223 10.06 -3.89 40.31
N LYS A 224 11.26 -4.13 40.86
CA LYS A 224 11.81 -3.32 41.95
C LYS A 224 12.11 -1.88 41.54
N PHE A 225 12.65 -1.68 40.34
CA PHE A 225 12.90 -0.33 39.81
C PHE A 225 11.60 0.43 39.62
N LEU A 226 10.59 -0.24 39.06
CA LEU A 226 9.27 0.33 38.86
C LEU A 226 8.58 0.67 40.19
N SER A 227 8.65 -0.23 41.18
CA SER A 227 8.08 0.03 42.51
C SER A 227 8.76 1.20 43.20
N HIS A 228 10.08 1.29 43.15
CA HIS A 228 10.81 2.43 43.74
C HIS A 228 10.50 3.73 43.00
N LEU A 229 10.39 3.71 41.67
CA LEU A 229 10.04 4.89 40.88
C LEU A 229 8.65 5.40 41.29
N VAL A 230 7.64 4.53 41.35
CA VAL A 230 6.29 4.88 41.81
C VAL A 230 6.30 5.38 43.26
N GLU A 231 7.07 4.77 44.14
CA GLU A 231 7.19 5.19 45.54
C GLU A 231 7.83 6.59 45.67
N ILE A 232 8.87 6.90 44.88
CA ILE A 232 9.46 8.24 44.83
C ILE A 232 8.40 9.24 44.34
N CYS A 233 7.70 8.94 43.24
CA CYS A 233 6.66 9.80 42.68
C CYS A 233 5.50 10.05 43.66
N ARG A 234 5.15 9.08 44.50
CA ARG A 234 4.07 9.20 45.50
C ARG A 234 4.51 9.89 46.79
N GLY A 235 5.66 9.50 47.33
CA GLY A 235 6.14 9.91 48.65
C GLY A 235 6.95 11.21 48.65
N PHE A 236 7.60 11.55 47.54
CA PHE A 236 8.57 12.65 47.44
C PHE A 236 8.32 13.50 46.19
N LYS A 237 7.14 14.11 46.10
CA LYS A 237 6.67 14.85 44.91
C LYS A 237 7.62 15.96 44.48
N ASP A 238 8.12 16.77 45.40
CA ASP A 238 9.00 17.91 45.09
C ASP A 238 10.35 17.44 44.53
N ASP A 239 10.96 16.43 45.16
CA ASP A 239 12.19 15.81 44.66
C ASP A 239 11.97 15.11 43.31
N ALA A 240 10.82 14.49 43.12
CA ALA A 240 10.46 13.84 41.87
C ALA A 240 10.30 14.85 40.72
N LEU A 241 9.70 16.01 41.00
CA LEU A 241 9.59 17.14 40.05
C LEU A 241 10.97 17.64 39.64
N ILE A 242 11.84 17.96 40.61
CA ILE A 242 13.23 18.36 40.35
C ILE A 242 13.99 17.29 39.55
N GLY A 243 13.73 16.01 39.85
CA GLY A 243 14.28 14.87 39.14
C GLY A 243 13.87 14.86 37.68
N ALA A 244 12.56 15.01 37.41
CA ALA A 244 11.97 15.02 36.07
C ALA A 244 12.36 16.24 35.24
N ASP A 245 12.41 17.44 35.83
CA ASP A 245 12.80 18.67 35.11
C ASP A 245 14.24 18.57 34.57
N ARG A 246 15.16 18.02 35.37
CA ARG A 246 16.54 17.76 34.93
C ARG A 246 16.66 16.69 33.83
N MET A 247 15.63 15.88 33.61
CA MET A 247 15.63 14.93 32.49
C MET A 247 15.33 15.59 31.15
N TRP A 248 14.69 16.76 31.16
CA TRP A 248 14.42 17.57 29.96
C TRP A 248 15.71 18.15 29.34
N ASP A 249 16.75 18.35 30.16
CA ASP A 249 18.01 18.99 29.76
C ASP A 249 19.07 18.01 29.19
N ALA A 250 18.87 16.70 29.32
CA ALA A 250 19.96 15.72 29.27
C ALA A 250 20.26 15.09 27.89
N ASP A 251 19.63 15.54 26.81
CA ASP A 251 19.73 14.91 25.47
C ASP A 251 20.99 15.29 24.64
N ASP A 252 21.92 16.08 25.20
CA ASP A 252 23.08 16.61 24.45
C ASP A 252 24.42 15.82 24.60
N ASP A 253 24.39 14.61 25.18
CA ASP A 253 25.62 13.83 25.51
C ASP A 253 25.89 12.61 24.60
N ASP A 254 25.44 12.64 23.33
CA ASP A 254 25.98 11.75 22.29
C ASP A 254 27.06 12.51 21.50
N GLY A 255 28.31 12.00 21.55
CA GLY A 255 29.53 12.71 21.19
C GLY A 255 29.68 13.13 19.72
N GLY A 256 28.91 14.13 19.27
CA GLY A 256 28.95 14.66 17.91
C GLY A 256 28.53 16.13 17.81
N THR A 257 29.53 17.02 17.72
CA THR A 257 29.43 18.44 17.29
C THR A 257 28.43 19.35 18.02
N LYS A 258 28.97 20.16 18.93
CA LYS A 258 28.36 21.38 19.49
C LYS A 258 27.72 22.27 18.42
N LYS A 259 26.40 22.19 18.24
CA LYS A 259 25.55 23.23 17.62
C LYS A 259 24.09 23.08 18.09
N SER A 260 23.77 23.63 19.27
CA SER A 260 22.64 24.56 19.52
C SER A 260 22.26 24.57 21.00
N ASN A 261 23.00 25.32 21.82
CA ASN A 261 22.75 25.47 23.27
C ASN A 261 21.53 26.38 23.57
N ASP A 262 20.76 26.79 22.56
CA ASP A 262 19.67 27.78 22.69
C ASP A 262 18.25 27.16 22.74
N LYS A 263 18.08 25.86 22.42
CA LYS A 263 16.74 25.22 22.41
C LYS A 263 16.42 24.40 23.67
N SER A 264 17.41 23.79 24.33
CA SER A 264 17.18 22.93 25.50
C SER A 264 16.75 23.72 26.75
N ASN A 265 17.34 24.89 26.99
CA ASN A 265 16.93 25.79 28.08
C ASN A 265 15.53 26.41 27.88
N SER A 266 14.87 26.29 26.72
CA SER A 266 13.63 27.02 26.45
C SER A 266 12.39 26.35 27.06
N THR A 267 12.40 25.04 27.30
CA THR A 267 11.20 24.30 27.74
C THR A 267 11.00 24.38 29.25
N VAL A 268 12.07 24.29 30.05
CA VAL A 268 12.03 24.53 31.50
C VAL A 268 11.62 25.98 31.80
N ASN A 269 12.22 26.94 31.09
CA ASN A 269 11.85 28.35 31.19
C ASN A 269 10.39 28.61 30.79
N ALA A 270 9.86 27.90 29.77
CA ALA A 270 8.47 28.05 29.35
C ALA A 270 7.45 27.59 30.43
N PHE A 271 7.81 26.64 31.30
CA PHE A 271 6.95 26.25 32.42
C PHE A 271 6.98 27.28 33.54
N GLU A 272 8.16 27.78 33.88
CA GLU A 272 8.33 28.83 34.88
C GLU A 272 7.63 30.13 34.46
N ASP A 273 7.67 30.49 33.18
CA ASP A 273 6.99 31.67 32.66
C ASP A 273 5.46 31.55 32.81
N VAL A 274 4.86 30.38 32.53
CA VAL A 274 3.41 30.17 32.72
C VAL A 274 3.04 30.24 34.20
N LEU A 275 3.82 29.62 35.09
CA LEU A 275 3.58 29.64 36.54
C LEU A 275 3.79 31.04 37.15
N ARG A 276 4.73 31.83 36.60
CA ARG A 276 4.98 33.21 37.02
C ARG A 276 3.81 34.13 36.68
N VAL A 277 3.22 33.93 35.50
CA VAL A 277 2.19 34.80 34.93
C VAL A 277 0.77 34.38 35.38
N THR A 278 0.55 33.10 35.70
CA THR A 278 -0.76 32.58 36.15
C THR A 278 -0.67 32.05 37.59
N PRO A 279 -1.13 32.82 38.61
CA PRO A 279 -0.98 32.49 40.03
C PRO A 279 -1.67 31.18 40.46
N ASP A 280 -2.76 30.80 39.81
CA ASP A 280 -3.54 29.60 40.14
C ASP A 280 -3.05 28.33 39.41
N ALA A 281 -2.06 28.45 38.53
CA ALA A 281 -1.56 27.32 37.76
C ALA A 281 -0.74 26.36 38.65
N MET A 282 -1.01 25.05 38.54
CA MET A 282 -0.30 24.01 39.28
C MET A 282 0.48 23.10 38.33
N ARG A 283 1.76 22.87 38.65
CA ARG A 283 2.60 21.88 37.96
C ARG A 283 2.33 20.48 38.50
N LEU A 284 2.02 19.53 37.63
CA LEU A 284 1.93 18.11 37.95
C LEU A 284 3.19 17.36 37.49
N LEU A 285 3.46 16.22 38.12
CA LEU A 285 4.59 15.36 37.78
C LEU A 285 4.34 14.63 36.47
N GLU A 286 5.19 14.88 35.48
CA GLU A 286 5.25 14.20 34.18
C GLU A 286 6.72 13.85 33.92
N ILE A 287 7.00 12.56 33.68
CA ILE A 287 8.38 12.10 33.42
C ILE A 287 8.60 12.08 31.89
N PRO A 288 9.53 12.89 31.35
CA PRO A 288 9.91 12.82 29.94
C PRO A 288 10.85 11.66 29.65
N ASN A 289 10.98 11.31 28.37
CA ASN A 289 12.07 10.51 27.83
C ASN A 289 12.33 9.20 28.59
N MET A 290 11.28 8.62 29.17
CA MET A 290 11.34 7.29 29.77
C MET A 290 11.12 6.26 28.67
N ASP A 291 11.99 5.25 28.57
CA ASP A 291 11.89 4.16 27.57
C ASP A 291 10.71 3.19 27.86
N LEU A 292 9.65 3.67 28.54
CA LEU A 292 8.46 2.91 28.90
C LEU A 292 7.20 3.80 28.90
N PRO A 293 6.23 3.57 28.01
CA PRO A 293 6.28 2.63 26.90
C PRO A 293 7.25 3.10 25.82
N ARG A 294 7.90 2.16 25.12
CA ARG A 294 8.85 2.50 24.05
C ARG A 294 8.08 2.80 22.77
N VAL A 295 8.05 4.06 22.38
CA VAL A 295 7.46 4.55 21.14
C VAL A 295 8.51 4.55 20.04
N LEU A 296 8.16 4.00 18.86
CA LEU A 296 9.05 3.95 17.71
C LEU A 296 8.73 5.11 16.75
N ASP A 297 9.48 6.20 16.83
CA ASP A 297 9.25 7.39 15.99
C ASP A 297 9.31 7.10 14.48
N SER A 298 10.10 6.10 14.06
CA SER A 298 10.17 5.67 12.65
C SER A 298 8.88 5.04 12.12
N SER A 299 7.94 4.69 13.01
CA SER A 299 6.63 4.12 12.65
C SER A 299 5.52 5.16 12.57
N LEU A 300 5.84 6.44 12.82
CA LEU A 300 4.87 7.53 12.75
C LEU A 300 4.30 7.67 11.33
N ALA A 301 2.99 7.59 11.23
CA ALA A 301 2.25 7.85 10.01
C ALA A 301 1.02 8.69 10.33
N VAL A 302 0.78 9.75 9.56
CA VAL A 302 -0.45 10.52 9.61
C VAL A 302 -1.39 9.99 8.54
N SER A 303 -2.58 9.59 8.95
CA SER A 303 -3.67 9.26 8.05
C SER A 303 -4.87 10.12 8.41
N VAL A 304 -5.52 10.69 7.40
CA VAL A 304 -6.94 11.02 7.57
C VAL A 304 -7.65 9.67 7.67
N GLU A 305 -8.68 9.58 8.50
CA GLU A 305 -9.64 8.49 8.34
C GLU A 305 -10.33 8.68 6.98
N ASP A 306 -9.63 8.29 5.90
CA ASP A 306 -10.26 7.89 4.66
C ASP A 306 -11.37 6.91 5.08
N ALA A 307 -12.51 6.99 4.42
CA ALA A 307 -13.73 6.23 4.69
C ALA A 307 -13.58 4.68 4.64
N ALA A 308 -12.36 4.16 4.80
CA ALA A 308 -12.02 2.77 5.02
C ALA A 308 -12.32 2.25 6.42
N VAL A 309 -12.50 3.11 7.43
CA VAL A 309 -12.86 2.69 8.79
C VAL A 309 -14.04 3.51 9.31
N ALA A 310 -15.18 3.43 8.62
CA ALA A 310 -16.45 3.66 9.32
C ALA A 310 -16.58 2.53 10.34
N GLY A 311 -16.24 2.83 11.60
CA GLY A 311 -16.29 1.86 12.68
C GLY A 311 -17.65 1.22 12.80
N ASP A 312 -17.68 -0.12 12.88
CA ASP A 312 -18.69 -1.02 13.44
C ASP A 312 -20.16 -0.54 13.47
N ARG A 313 -20.59 0.22 12.46
CA ARG A 313 -21.99 0.55 12.23
C ARG A 313 -22.59 -0.67 11.57
N GLY A 314 -22.98 -1.61 12.43
CA GLY A 314 -23.74 -2.83 12.18
C GLY A 314 -23.73 -3.32 10.73
N ALA A 315 -22.92 -4.34 10.45
CA ALA A 315 -23.05 -5.30 9.35
C ALA A 315 -23.83 -4.81 8.11
N THR A 316 -23.46 -3.65 7.56
CA THR A 316 -24.01 -3.22 6.28
C THR A 316 -23.21 -3.96 5.22
N LEU A 317 -23.85 -4.83 4.46
CA LEU A 317 -23.23 -5.66 3.42
C LEU A 317 -22.53 -4.74 2.39
N THR A 318 -21.22 -4.56 2.50
CA THR A 318 -20.41 -3.81 1.54
C THR A 318 -19.97 -4.73 0.40
N PHE A 319 -19.92 -4.21 -0.83
CA PHE A 319 -19.25 -4.90 -1.94
C PHE A 319 -17.79 -5.14 -1.53
N GLY A 320 -17.40 -6.39 -1.27
CA GLY A 320 -16.04 -6.76 -0.88
C GLY A 320 -15.56 -6.22 0.48
N THR A 321 -14.23 -6.22 0.66
CA THR A 321 -13.53 -5.78 1.88
C THR A 321 -12.72 -4.51 1.60
N VAL A 322 -12.86 -3.49 2.45
CA VAL A 322 -12.17 -2.20 2.23
C VAL A 322 -10.70 -2.28 2.68
N SER A 323 -9.80 -1.68 1.90
CA SER A 323 -8.35 -1.69 2.13
C SER A 323 -7.70 -0.36 1.70
N PRO A 324 -6.55 0.07 2.26
CA PRO A 324 -5.92 1.35 1.93
C PRO A 324 -5.27 1.43 0.53
N GLY A 325 -4.98 0.30 -0.12
CA GLY A 325 -4.33 0.26 -1.43
C GLY A 325 -2.83 0.63 -1.43
N THR A 326 -2.19 0.57 -2.59
CA THR A 326 -0.76 0.87 -2.78
C THR A 326 -0.55 2.30 -3.31
N GLU A 327 0.39 3.07 -2.72
CA GLU A 327 0.62 4.48 -3.09
C GLU A 327 1.06 4.67 -4.55
N SER A 328 1.85 3.76 -5.12
CA SER A 328 2.27 3.86 -6.53
C SER A 328 1.06 3.83 -7.47
N VAL A 329 0.09 2.96 -7.20
CA VAL A 329 -1.15 2.85 -7.99
C VAL A 329 -1.98 4.13 -7.86
N TRP A 330 -2.09 4.69 -6.64
CA TRP A 330 -2.78 5.97 -6.45
C TRP A 330 -2.12 7.11 -7.23
N GLN A 331 -0.80 7.16 -7.25
CA GLN A 331 -0.04 8.18 -7.98
C GLN A 331 -0.26 8.07 -9.49
N ASP A 332 -0.19 6.86 -10.05
CA ASP A 332 -0.44 6.61 -11.47
C ASP A 332 -1.87 6.99 -11.87
N LEU A 333 -2.87 6.65 -11.03
CA LEU A 333 -4.26 7.06 -11.24
C LEU A 333 -4.41 8.59 -11.20
N MET A 334 -3.75 9.29 -10.28
CA MET A 334 -3.78 10.76 -10.22
C MET A 334 -3.19 11.40 -11.48
N CYS A 335 -2.06 10.90 -11.98
CA CYS A 335 -1.48 11.34 -13.25
C CYS A 335 -2.43 11.11 -14.43
N SER A 336 -3.03 9.91 -14.51
CA SER A 336 -4.01 9.56 -15.56
C SER A 336 -5.21 10.49 -15.53
N VAL A 337 -5.78 10.78 -14.36
CA VAL A 337 -6.91 11.72 -14.20
C VAL A 337 -6.53 13.11 -14.69
N GLN A 338 -5.38 13.62 -14.26
CA GLN A 338 -4.95 14.96 -14.61
C GLN A 338 -4.67 15.11 -16.11
N ALA A 339 -4.10 14.09 -16.75
CA ALA A 339 -3.86 14.05 -18.18
C ALA A 339 -5.16 13.97 -19.00
N GLU A 340 -6.05 13.02 -18.66
CA GLU A 340 -7.32 12.85 -19.36
C GLU A 340 -8.23 14.09 -19.24
N LEU A 341 -8.23 14.77 -18.09
CA LEU A 341 -9.00 16.02 -17.92
C LEU A 341 -8.45 17.19 -18.73
N ARG A 342 -7.14 17.25 -18.96
CA ARG A 342 -6.54 18.27 -19.84
C ARG A 342 -6.86 17.98 -21.30
N ALA A 343 -6.78 16.72 -21.70
CA ALA A 343 -7.13 16.29 -23.04
C ALA A 343 -8.62 16.54 -23.34
N ASP A 344 -9.53 16.27 -22.38
CA ASP A 344 -10.95 16.62 -22.45
C ASP A 344 -11.17 18.12 -22.62
N ALA A 345 -10.45 18.97 -21.87
CA ALA A 345 -10.55 20.42 -22.00
C ALA A 345 -10.10 20.94 -23.39
N GLU A 346 -9.22 20.20 -24.07
CA GLU A 346 -8.75 20.48 -25.43
C GLU A 346 -9.61 19.79 -26.51
N ASN A 347 -10.67 19.06 -26.13
CA ASN A 347 -11.49 18.18 -26.99
C ASN A 347 -10.65 17.19 -27.80
N ASN A 348 -9.59 16.65 -27.18
CA ASN A 348 -8.67 15.71 -27.81
C ASN A 348 -8.78 14.34 -27.14
N ASP A 349 -9.50 13.43 -27.79
CA ASP A 349 -9.71 12.05 -27.30
C ASP A 349 -8.63 11.07 -27.80
N ASP A 350 -7.53 11.56 -28.40
CA ASP A 350 -6.47 10.71 -28.93
C ASP A 350 -5.69 10.01 -27.80
N ILE A 351 -5.50 8.70 -27.93
CA ILE A 351 -4.81 7.89 -26.92
C ILE A 351 -3.35 8.34 -26.76
N GLU A 352 -2.67 8.65 -27.86
CA GLU A 352 -1.25 9.02 -27.85
C GLU A 352 -1.01 10.35 -27.12
N THR A 353 -1.90 11.33 -27.31
CA THR A 353 -1.78 12.66 -26.68
C THR A 353 -2.00 12.59 -25.17
N VAL A 354 -2.95 11.75 -24.73
CA VAL A 354 -3.16 11.47 -23.30
C VAL A 354 -1.95 10.77 -22.69
N ILE A 355 -1.34 9.81 -23.37
CA ILE A 355 -0.13 9.11 -22.90
C ILE A 355 1.05 10.10 -22.74
N ASP A 356 1.27 10.97 -23.73
CA ASP A 356 2.29 12.01 -23.65
C ASP A 356 2.06 12.98 -22.48
N GLU A 357 0.80 13.35 -22.21
CA GLU A 357 0.47 14.21 -21.07
C GLU A 357 0.62 13.47 -19.73
N ILE A 358 0.38 12.15 -19.66
CA ILE A 358 0.70 11.32 -18.48
C ILE A 358 2.21 11.35 -18.20
N ASP A 359 3.04 11.20 -19.23
CA ASP A 359 4.49 11.24 -19.09
C ASP A 359 4.98 12.61 -18.63
N LYS A 360 4.38 13.68 -19.14
CA LYS A 360 4.64 15.05 -18.70
C LYS A 360 4.23 15.24 -17.25
N GLU A 361 3.07 14.73 -16.81
CA GLU A 361 2.65 14.77 -15.40
C GLU A 361 3.62 13.99 -14.50
N LYS A 362 4.03 12.79 -14.91
CA LYS A 362 5.03 12.00 -14.19
C LYS A 362 6.38 12.74 -14.12
N ALA A 363 6.79 13.39 -15.21
CA ALA A 363 8.03 14.17 -15.28
C ALA A 363 7.96 15.44 -14.41
N ASP A 364 6.82 16.13 -14.38
CA ASP A 364 6.57 17.31 -13.55
C ASP A 364 6.53 16.95 -12.08
N LEU A 365 5.89 15.85 -11.70
CA LEU A 365 5.95 15.31 -10.34
C LEU A 365 7.38 14.92 -9.95
N ALA A 366 8.13 14.26 -10.83
CA ALA A 366 9.53 13.94 -10.58
C ALA A 366 10.41 15.20 -10.51
N PHE A 367 10.10 16.24 -11.29
CA PHE A 367 10.77 17.54 -11.24
C PHE A 367 10.44 18.27 -9.93
N LEU A 368 9.18 18.29 -9.50
CA LEU A 368 8.75 18.85 -8.22
C LEU A 368 9.37 18.10 -7.04
N ALA A 369 9.44 16.77 -7.09
CA ALA A 369 10.14 15.96 -6.09
C ALA A 369 11.62 16.31 -6.02
N ARG A 370 12.31 16.34 -7.18
CA ARG A 370 13.72 16.77 -7.26
C ARG A 370 13.94 18.23 -6.87
N SER A 371 12.98 19.11 -7.15
CA SER A 371 13.00 20.52 -6.77
C SER A 371 12.85 20.65 -5.26
N LYS A 372 11.94 19.90 -4.63
CA LYS A 372 11.82 19.78 -3.16
C LYS A 372 13.12 19.24 -2.54
N GLU A 373 13.78 18.27 -3.17
CA GLU A 373 15.09 17.76 -2.73
C GLU A 373 16.22 18.79 -2.88
N ARG A 374 16.23 19.59 -3.97
CA ARG A 374 17.26 20.59 -4.29
C ARG A 374 17.08 21.93 -3.58
N ALA A 375 15.86 22.35 -3.32
CA ALA A 375 15.56 23.60 -2.60
C ALA A 375 15.87 23.48 -1.09
N GLY A 376 16.05 22.26 -0.58
CA GLY A 376 16.02 22.02 0.86
C GLY A 376 14.61 22.20 1.43
N ALA A 377 14.40 21.83 2.69
CA ALA A 377 13.08 21.81 3.34
C ALA A 377 12.28 23.12 3.31
N SER A 378 12.88 24.26 2.90
CA SER A 378 12.18 25.54 2.75
C SER A 378 11.04 25.56 1.72
N ALA A 379 10.87 24.53 0.88
CA ALA A 379 9.82 24.46 -0.14
C ALA A 379 8.72 23.41 0.14
N ALA A 380 8.83 22.61 1.20
CA ALA A 380 7.74 21.73 1.61
C ALA A 380 6.82 22.53 2.55
N ALA A 381 5.62 22.88 2.09
CA ALA A 381 4.63 23.51 2.93
C ALA A 381 3.89 22.46 3.78
N PRO A 382 3.45 22.80 5.01
CA PRO A 382 2.56 21.94 5.78
C PRO A 382 1.28 21.67 4.99
N GLU A 383 0.72 20.47 5.17
CA GLU A 383 -0.49 20.06 4.45
C GLU A 383 -1.68 20.91 4.89
N VAL A 384 -2.47 21.39 3.92
CA VAL A 384 -3.66 22.21 4.18
C VAL A 384 -4.83 21.29 4.52
N ARG A 385 -5.47 21.53 5.66
CA ARG A 385 -6.57 20.73 6.21
C ARG A 385 -7.77 21.61 6.55
N ALA A 386 -8.96 21.01 6.55
CA ALA A 386 -10.17 21.74 6.91
C ALA A 386 -10.33 21.87 8.43
N ARG A 387 -10.97 22.95 8.88
CA ARG A 387 -11.49 23.04 10.25
C ARG A 387 -12.47 21.88 10.51
N MET A 388 -12.40 21.29 11.71
CA MET A 388 -13.20 20.14 12.15
C MET A 388 -12.95 18.83 11.38
N GLU A 389 -11.84 18.72 10.65
CA GLU A 389 -11.37 17.47 10.02
C GLU A 389 -10.48 16.70 11.02
N PRO A 390 -10.88 15.52 11.53
CA PRO A 390 -10.05 14.74 12.44
C PRO A 390 -8.79 14.18 11.73
N LEU A 391 -7.64 14.36 12.36
CA LEU A 391 -6.34 13.81 11.95
C LEU A 391 -6.00 12.62 12.83
N THR A 392 -5.67 11.46 12.24
CA THR A 392 -5.28 10.26 12.98
C THR A 392 -3.80 9.98 12.82
N VAL A 393 -3.07 9.94 13.93
CA VAL A 393 -1.65 9.57 14.00
C VAL A 393 -1.55 8.12 14.43
N LYS A 394 -0.82 7.33 13.64
CA LYS A 394 -0.51 5.92 13.90
C LYS A 394 0.96 5.79 14.29
N PHE A 395 1.24 5.01 15.32
CA PHE A 395 2.60 4.67 15.72
C PHE A 395 2.63 3.34 16.49
N ALA A 396 3.76 2.67 16.42
CA ALA A 396 4.03 1.45 17.18
C ALA A 396 4.51 1.80 18.59
N MET A 397 3.83 1.22 19.56
CA MET A 397 4.15 1.29 20.97
C MET A 397 4.52 -0.11 21.46
N SER A 398 5.65 -0.24 22.14
CA SER A 398 6.15 -1.53 22.61
C SER A 398 6.39 -1.54 24.11
N ASN A 399 6.17 -2.70 24.72
CA ASN A 399 6.49 -2.95 26.11
C ASN A 399 7.83 -3.71 26.20
N PRO A 400 8.95 -3.03 26.48
CA PRO A 400 10.26 -3.69 26.64
C PRO A 400 10.38 -4.54 27.91
N LEU A 401 9.44 -4.44 28.85
CA LEU A 401 9.49 -5.18 30.10
C LEU A 401 9.00 -6.60 29.94
N SER A 402 9.45 -7.48 30.85
CA SER A 402 8.90 -8.83 31.01
C SER A 402 7.63 -8.86 31.88
N VAL A 403 6.97 -7.70 32.09
CA VAL A 403 5.78 -7.51 32.92
C VAL A 403 4.75 -6.73 32.10
N GLN A 404 3.46 -7.08 32.22
CA GLN A 404 2.38 -6.37 31.53
C GLN A 404 2.27 -4.93 32.06
N ILE A 405 2.10 -3.97 31.15
CA ILE A 405 1.89 -2.56 31.50
C ILE A 405 0.46 -2.14 31.18
N GLN A 406 -0.15 -1.42 32.11
CA GLN A 406 -1.45 -0.78 31.91
C GLN A 406 -1.23 0.70 31.66
N LEU A 407 -1.67 1.15 30.49
CA LEU A 407 -1.63 2.53 30.04
C LEU A 407 -3.07 3.04 29.97
N SER A 408 -3.34 4.14 30.66
CA SER A 408 -4.61 4.84 30.58
C SER A 408 -4.43 6.25 30.02
N GLU A 409 -5.51 6.84 29.52
CA GLU A 409 -5.54 8.23 29.04
C GLU A 409 -4.42 8.56 28.04
N ILE A 410 -4.13 7.62 27.13
CA ILE A 410 -3.18 7.85 26.05
C ILE A 410 -3.77 8.91 25.12
N GLN A 411 -3.04 9.99 24.89
CA GLN A 411 -3.50 11.13 24.09
C GLN A 411 -2.34 11.82 23.37
N LEU A 412 -2.65 12.48 22.26
CA LEU A 412 -1.69 13.31 21.53
C LEU A 412 -1.46 14.64 22.26
N VAL A 413 -0.23 15.12 22.19
CA VAL A 413 0.18 16.43 22.66
C VAL A 413 0.41 17.32 21.45
N ALA A 414 -0.29 18.44 21.38
CA ALA A 414 -0.27 19.34 20.25
C ALA A 414 -0.29 20.81 20.67
N ARG A 415 0.05 21.67 19.71
CA ARG A 415 -0.01 23.12 19.76
C ARG A 415 -0.70 23.65 18.51
N LEU A 416 -1.66 24.55 18.66
CA LEU A 416 -2.34 25.24 17.56
C LEU A 416 -2.23 26.75 17.75
N THR A 417 -1.69 27.44 16.76
CA THR A 417 -1.64 28.91 16.71
C THR A 417 -2.74 29.43 15.80
N SER A 418 -3.70 30.18 16.34
CA SER A 418 -4.84 30.71 15.59
C SER A 418 -4.40 31.76 14.58
N SER A 419 -4.90 31.67 13.35
CA SER A 419 -4.64 32.67 12.30
C SER A 419 -5.44 33.97 12.48
N GLU A 420 -6.53 33.94 13.23
CA GLU A 420 -7.45 35.08 13.36
C GLU A 420 -6.99 36.08 14.43
N ASN A 421 -6.52 35.58 15.57
CA ASN A 421 -6.15 36.39 16.74
C ASN A 421 -4.70 36.19 17.20
N GLY A 422 -3.93 35.31 16.54
CA GLY A 422 -2.53 35.01 16.89
C GLY A 422 -2.35 34.31 18.24
N ARG A 423 -3.43 33.89 18.90
CA ARG A 423 -3.38 33.17 20.18
C ARG A 423 -2.90 31.75 19.98
N VAL A 424 -2.27 31.18 21.01
CA VAL A 424 -1.74 29.82 21.00
C VAL A 424 -2.50 28.98 22.01
N CYS A 425 -3.08 27.87 21.55
CA CYS A 425 -3.59 26.82 22.41
C CYS A 425 -2.56 25.68 22.42
N THR A 426 -2.14 25.23 23.59
CA THR A 426 -1.18 24.13 23.72
C THR A 426 -1.56 23.18 24.84
N SER A 427 -1.22 21.92 24.64
CA SER A 427 -1.27 20.88 25.67
C SER A 427 0.14 20.49 26.15
N GLU A 428 1.19 21.18 25.70
CA GLU A 428 2.57 20.87 26.08
C GLU A 428 2.84 21.12 27.56
N GLY A 429 3.47 20.15 28.22
CA GLY A 429 3.81 20.18 29.64
C GLY A 429 2.64 20.05 30.61
N ALA A 430 2.90 19.34 31.70
CA ALA A 430 1.92 19.04 32.74
C ALA A 430 1.58 20.23 33.67
N VAL A 431 0.98 21.29 33.12
CA VAL A 431 0.46 22.43 33.90
C VAL A 431 -1.06 22.43 33.86
N VAL A 432 -1.69 22.46 35.03
CA VAL A 432 -3.15 22.51 35.19
C VAL A 432 -3.54 23.90 35.65
N ILE A 433 -4.49 24.52 34.96
CA ILE A 433 -5.14 25.76 35.39
C ILE A 433 -6.52 25.37 35.91
N PRO A 434 -6.80 25.50 37.22
CA PRO A 434 -8.09 25.12 37.79
C PRO A 434 -9.19 26.01 37.20
N GLY A 435 -10.19 25.39 36.59
CA GLY A 435 -11.34 26.10 36.03
C GLY A 435 -12.39 26.43 37.08
N LYS A 436 -13.37 27.27 36.73
CA LYS A 436 -14.52 27.54 37.62
C LYS A 436 -15.29 26.24 37.90
N GLU A 437 -15.48 25.91 39.18
CA GLU A 437 -16.11 24.65 39.61
C GLU A 437 -17.53 24.48 39.02
N GLY A 438 -17.77 23.40 38.25
CA GLY A 438 -19.12 22.93 37.95
C GLY A 438 -19.42 22.38 36.55
N GLU A 439 -18.57 22.57 35.54
CA GLU A 439 -18.90 22.15 34.17
C GLU A 439 -18.37 20.76 33.80
N ARG A 440 -19.28 19.89 33.35
CA ARG A 440 -18.96 18.56 32.81
C ARG A 440 -18.08 18.71 31.57
N SER A 441 -17.05 17.88 31.46
CA SER A 441 -16.19 17.81 30.27
C SER A 441 -17.05 17.61 29.02
N LYS A 442 -17.13 18.66 28.19
CA LYS A 442 -17.86 18.63 26.92
C LYS A 442 -17.22 17.55 26.05
N THR A 443 -18.05 16.72 25.43
CA THR A 443 -17.61 15.68 24.49
C THR A 443 -18.02 16.11 23.09
N TRP A 444 -17.09 16.05 22.15
CA TRP A 444 -17.33 16.34 20.75
C TRP A 444 -17.42 15.04 19.96
N SER A 445 -18.28 15.03 18.93
CA SER A 445 -18.34 13.95 17.96
C SER A 445 -18.35 14.57 16.57
N PHE A 446 -17.54 14.01 15.68
CA PHE A 446 -17.42 14.48 14.31
C PHE A 446 -17.87 13.36 13.36
N HIS A 447 -18.66 13.72 12.35
CA HIS A 447 -19.47 12.82 11.52
C HIS A 447 -18.66 11.74 10.76
N SER A 448 -17.33 11.87 10.68
CA SER A 448 -16.41 10.94 10.01
C SER A 448 -15.73 9.90 10.92
N SER A 449 -15.63 10.15 12.23
CA SER A 449 -14.69 9.41 13.08
C SER A 449 -15.28 8.23 13.87
N GLY A 450 -16.58 8.28 14.17
CA GLY A 450 -17.19 7.35 15.13
C GLY A 450 -16.60 7.39 16.54
N LYS A 451 -15.67 8.32 16.83
CA LYS A 451 -14.98 8.47 18.12
C LYS A 451 -15.53 9.66 18.91
N ALA A 452 -15.45 9.54 20.23
CA ALA A 452 -15.69 10.64 21.15
C ALA A 452 -14.39 11.41 21.39
N PHE A 453 -14.42 12.72 21.14
CA PHE A 453 -13.30 13.62 21.39
C PHE A 453 -13.55 14.40 22.67
N VAL A 454 -12.49 14.64 23.43
CA VAL A 454 -12.52 15.40 24.68
C VAL A 454 -11.40 16.43 24.68
N MET A 455 -11.45 17.36 25.62
CA MET A 455 -10.33 18.25 25.86
C MET A 455 -9.13 17.43 26.36
N GLY A 456 -7.96 17.65 25.75
CA GLY A 456 -6.72 17.03 26.19
C GLY A 456 -6.34 17.49 27.60
N ASP A 457 -5.69 16.63 28.38
CA ASP A 457 -5.15 17.06 29.67
C ASP A 457 -4.07 18.12 29.47
N PHE A 458 -4.01 19.07 30.41
CA PHE A 458 -3.06 20.19 30.42
C PHE A 458 -3.22 21.21 29.28
N THR A 459 -4.37 21.18 28.59
CA THR A 459 -4.69 22.15 27.54
C THR A 459 -4.89 23.54 28.16
N ARG A 460 -4.24 24.56 27.57
CA ARG A 460 -4.34 25.97 27.98
C ARG A 460 -4.26 26.89 26.76
N THR A 461 -4.92 28.04 26.84
CA THR A 461 -4.89 29.09 25.82
C THR A 461 -4.08 30.29 26.29
N SER A 462 -3.30 30.87 25.37
CA SER A 462 -2.53 32.07 25.64
C SER A 462 -3.48 33.27 25.85
N PRO A 463 -3.09 34.26 26.65
CA PRO A 463 -3.87 35.48 26.82
C PRO A 463 -4.08 36.25 25.51
N THR A 464 -5.13 37.06 25.44
CA THR A 464 -5.38 38.01 24.36
C THR A 464 -4.40 39.18 24.45
N LYS A 465 -3.67 39.46 23.35
CA LYS A 465 -2.90 40.70 23.23
C LYS A 465 -3.89 41.84 22.95
N GLY A 466 -4.07 42.74 23.90
CA GLY A 466 -4.83 43.98 23.68
C GLY A 466 -3.92 45.03 23.04
N ASP A 467 -4.51 45.93 22.25
CA ASP A 467 -3.77 46.99 21.52
C ASP A 467 -3.20 48.10 22.44
N ASP A 468 -3.58 48.18 23.72
CA ASP A 468 -3.31 49.34 24.60
C ASP A 468 -2.56 49.04 25.93
N ASP A 469 -2.06 47.83 26.18
CA ASP A 469 -1.46 47.48 27.49
C ASP A 469 0.08 47.30 27.41
N GLU A 470 0.84 48.36 27.73
CA GLU A 470 2.26 48.26 28.08
C GLU A 470 2.42 47.61 29.48
N ASP A 471 3.20 46.53 29.54
CA ASP A 471 3.83 45.94 30.75
C ASP A 471 3.04 45.02 31.70
N GLY A 472 1.91 44.41 31.29
CA GLY A 472 1.27 43.32 32.06
C GLY A 472 1.13 42.01 31.30
N ASP A 473 1.99 41.02 31.56
CA ASP A 473 1.78 39.63 31.09
C ASP A 473 0.42 39.13 31.66
N LYS A 474 -0.60 38.98 30.80
CA LYS A 474 -1.93 38.47 31.20
C LYS A 474 -1.87 36.95 31.48
N PRO A 475 -2.66 36.41 32.43
CA PRO A 475 -2.64 34.99 32.76
C PRO A 475 -3.10 34.12 31.59
N TRP A 476 -2.47 32.95 31.44
CA TRP A 476 -3.01 31.85 30.66
C TRP A 476 -4.35 31.41 31.22
N VAL A 477 -5.25 30.99 30.33
CA VAL A 477 -6.63 30.63 30.70
C VAL A 477 -6.90 29.17 30.37
N SER A 478 -7.74 28.52 31.19
CA SER A 478 -8.29 27.23 30.86
C SER A 478 -9.26 27.37 29.68
N PRO A 479 -9.21 26.52 28.64
CA PRO A 479 -10.10 26.68 27.49
C PRO A 479 -11.59 26.51 27.81
N ASN A 480 -11.95 26.00 28.99
CA ASN A 480 -13.34 25.97 29.46
C ASN A 480 -13.84 27.34 29.93
N ASP A 481 -12.94 28.18 30.45
CA ASP A 481 -13.27 29.52 30.94
C ASP A 481 -13.10 30.61 29.87
N ASP A 482 -12.64 30.22 28.67
CA ASP A 482 -12.40 31.08 27.52
C ASP A 482 -13.63 31.11 26.60
N GLU A 483 -14.05 32.29 26.14
CA GLU A 483 -15.24 32.43 25.27
C GLU A 483 -15.06 31.72 23.92
N GLU A 484 -13.82 31.58 23.44
CA GLU A 484 -13.49 30.87 22.19
C GLU A 484 -13.49 29.34 22.33
N GLY A 485 -13.43 28.81 23.56
CA GLY A 485 -13.31 27.37 23.82
C GLY A 485 -11.94 26.76 23.44
N PRO A 486 -11.80 25.43 23.46
CA PRO A 486 -10.57 24.77 23.04
C PRO A 486 -10.35 24.88 21.53
N PHE A 487 -9.10 25.15 21.12
CA PHE A 487 -8.76 25.23 19.70
C PHE A 487 -8.66 23.87 19.02
N PHE A 488 -8.47 22.80 19.79
CA PHE A 488 -8.45 21.43 19.30
C PHE A 488 -8.90 20.46 20.40
N VAL A 489 -9.33 19.28 19.99
CA VAL A 489 -9.77 18.20 20.88
C VAL A 489 -9.12 16.88 20.47
N VAL A 490 -8.93 15.97 21.41
CA VAL A 490 -8.19 14.71 21.21
C VAL A 490 -9.07 13.52 21.58
N ASP A 491 -8.78 12.36 21.00
CA ASP A 491 -9.26 11.09 21.52
C ASP A 491 -8.37 10.61 22.69
N LYS A 492 -8.97 9.82 23.59
CA LYS A 492 -8.25 9.17 24.69
C LYS A 492 -8.47 7.67 24.60
N THR A 493 -7.38 6.90 24.63
CA THR A 493 -7.42 5.44 24.55
C THR A 493 -6.76 4.80 25.76
N ASN A 494 -7.28 3.67 26.22
CA ASN A 494 -6.67 2.83 27.25
C ASN A 494 -6.14 1.55 26.62
N LEU A 495 -4.96 1.11 27.01
CA LEU A 495 -4.27 -0.02 26.40
C LEU A 495 -3.52 -0.83 27.48
N ALA A 496 -3.69 -2.15 27.43
CA ALA A 496 -2.83 -3.08 28.15
C ALA A 496 -1.84 -3.69 27.16
N VAL A 497 -0.53 -3.50 27.37
CA VAL A 497 0.52 -4.01 26.48
C VAL A 497 1.23 -5.17 27.15
N ASP A 498 1.13 -6.35 26.53
CA ASP A 498 1.73 -7.57 27.04
C ASP A 498 3.27 -7.56 26.96
N PRO A 499 3.96 -8.33 27.83
CA PRO A 499 5.41 -8.37 27.88
C PRO A 499 6.08 -8.62 26.52
N GLY A 500 7.00 -7.75 26.12
CA GLY A 500 7.76 -7.91 24.87
C GLY A 500 6.95 -7.74 23.58
N THR A 501 5.69 -7.33 23.66
CA THR A 501 4.85 -7.12 22.47
C THR A 501 4.92 -5.69 21.97
N SER A 502 4.65 -5.51 20.67
CA SER A 502 4.51 -4.23 20.01
C SER A 502 3.09 -4.13 19.45
N THR A 503 2.38 -3.06 19.81
CA THR A 503 1.01 -2.79 19.41
C THR A 503 0.95 -1.50 18.60
N GLU A 504 0.20 -1.50 17.50
CA GLU A 504 -0.09 -0.27 16.75
C GLU A 504 -1.17 0.54 17.50
N VAL A 505 -0.87 1.80 17.81
CA VAL A 505 -1.78 2.73 18.47
C VAL A 505 -2.24 3.78 17.46
N LYS A 506 -3.55 4.07 17.45
CA LYS A 506 -4.17 5.08 16.58
C LYS A 506 -4.85 6.12 17.44
N LEU A 507 -4.30 7.34 17.45
CA LEU A 507 -4.88 8.47 18.18
C LEU A 507 -5.29 9.56 17.20
N SER A 508 -6.37 10.26 17.51
CA SER A 508 -6.99 11.25 16.66
C SER A 508 -7.04 12.61 17.35
N ILE A 509 -6.79 13.67 16.59
CA ILE A 509 -6.90 15.07 17.02
C ILE A 509 -7.77 15.84 16.01
N CYS A 510 -8.67 16.69 16.50
CA CYS A 510 -9.56 17.48 15.65
C CYS A 510 -9.37 18.98 15.93
N PRO A 511 -8.97 19.80 14.94
CA PRO A 511 -8.84 21.24 15.08
C PRO A 511 -10.20 21.93 15.00
N LEU A 512 -10.50 22.81 15.94
CA LEU A 512 -11.73 23.59 16.03
C LEU A 512 -11.58 25.03 15.52
N VAL A 513 -10.35 25.54 15.43
CA VAL A 513 -10.00 26.90 15.00
C VAL A 513 -9.03 26.85 13.81
N THR A 514 -9.03 27.89 12.97
CA THR A 514 -8.13 28.05 11.82
C THR A 514 -6.73 28.47 12.29
N GLY A 515 -5.68 28.01 11.62
CA GLY A 515 -4.30 28.31 12.03
C GLY A 515 -3.30 27.17 11.81
N ASP A 516 -2.14 27.25 12.46
CA ASP A 516 -1.06 26.26 12.30
C ASP A 516 -1.10 25.24 13.43
N LEU A 517 -1.38 23.97 13.11
CA LEU A 517 -1.41 22.85 14.03
C LEU A 517 -0.09 22.06 13.96
N GLU A 518 0.53 21.81 15.12
CA GLU A 518 1.73 21.00 15.28
C GLU A 518 1.49 19.91 16.34
N ILE A 519 1.65 18.65 15.96
CA ILE A 519 1.60 17.51 16.87
C ILE A 519 3.02 17.25 17.38
N VAL A 520 3.24 17.42 18.68
CA VAL A 520 4.57 17.46 19.30
C VAL A 520 4.97 16.12 19.91
N GLY A 521 4.00 15.34 20.40
CA GLY A 521 4.30 14.08 21.07
C GLY A 521 3.05 13.30 21.49
N VAL A 522 3.28 12.30 22.34
CA VAL A 522 2.23 11.51 22.99
C VAL A 522 2.47 11.50 24.50
N ARG A 523 1.39 11.51 25.29
CA ARG A 523 1.45 11.26 26.72
C ARG A 523 0.50 10.16 27.14
N CYS A 524 0.80 9.51 28.24
CA CYS A 524 -0.05 8.47 28.83
C CYS A 524 0.13 8.40 30.35
N LYS A 525 -0.87 7.84 31.04
CA LYS A 525 -0.78 7.48 32.45
C LYS A 525 -0.32 6.03 32.58
N LEU A 526 0.83 5.83 33.21
CA LEU A 526 1.31 4.52 33.63
C LEU A 526 0.65 4.14 34.96
N PHE A 527 0.01 2.96 35.02
CA PHE A 527 -0.75 2.47 36.19
C PHE A 527 -1.80 3.43 36.72
N ASN A 528 -2.38 4.25 35.83
CA ASN A 528 -3.39 5.25 36.15
C ASN A 528 -2.97 6.36 37.14
N GLU A 529 -1.67 6.53 37.36
CA GLU A 529 -1.15 7.45 38.38
C GLU A 529 -0.04 8.37 37.90
N LEU A 530 0.89 7.85 37.07
CA LEU A 530 2.09 8.58 36.67
C LEU A 530 2.02 9.00 35.20
N TRP A 531 2.11 10.30 34.94
CA TRP A 531 2.21 10.80 33.56
C TRP A 531 3.60 10.55 32.99
N VAL A 532 3.62 10.01 31.77
CA VAL A 532 4.82 9.82 30.96
C VAL A 532 4.60 10.53 29.63
N TYR A 533 5.60 11.31 29.23
CA TYR A 533 5.60 12.04 27.97
C TYR A 533 6.72 11.58 27.05
N HIS A 534 6.36 11.32 25.80
CA HIS A 534 7.29 10.98 24.72
C HIS A 534 7.19 12.06 23.61
N PRO A 535 8.21 12.91 23.45
CA PRO A 535 8.30 13.82 22.31
C PRO A 535 8.54 13.06 21.01
N PHE A 536 7.87 13.43 19.93
CA PHE A 536 8.09 12.80 18.63
C PHE A 536 9.31 13.39 17.93
N HIS A 537 10.33 12.58 17.70
CA HIS A 537 11.53 12.98 16.96
C HIS A 537 11.47 12.51 15.50
N VAL A 538 10.74 13.25 14.66
CA VAL A 538 10.67 12.97 13.23
C VAL A 538 11.88 13.56 12.50
N VAL A 539 12.76 12.67 12.06
CA VAL A 539 13.98 13.04 11.34
C VAL A 539 13.62 13.52 9.93
N GLY A 540 13.85 14.80 9.65
CA GLY A 540 13.59 15.38 8.33
C GLY A 540 14.53 14.87 7.22
N PRO A 541 14.20 15.18 5.95
CA PRO A 541 14.97 14.73 4.79
C PRO A 541 16.37 15.36 4.77
N LEU A 542 17.35 14.64 4.19
CA LEU A 542 18.71 15.16 4.04
C LEU A 542 18.73 16.34 3.04
N LEU A 543 19.28 17.48 3.48
CA LEU A 543 19.46 18.67 2.65
C LEU A 543 20.62 18.44 1.67
N GLN A 544 20.28 18.30 0.40
CA GLN A 544 21.26 18.10 -0.67
C GLN A 544 21.63 19.41 -1.39
N ASN A 545 21.08 20.54 -0.97
CA ASN A 545 21.16 21.84 -1.66
C ASN A 545 22.57 22.45 -1.70
N THR A 546 23.34 22.42 -0.60
CA THR A 546 24.71 22.98 -0.54
C THR A 546 25.76 21.90 -0.34
N ARG A 547 26.99 22.11 -0.87
CA ARG A 547 28.12 21.18 -0.66
C ARG A 547 28.41 20.98 0.83
N MET A 548 28.24 22.04 1.63
CA MET A 548 28.38 22.00 3.08
C MET A 548 27.29 21.14 3.74
N ASN A 549 26.03 21.28 3.32
CA ASN A 549 24.93 20.45 3.83
C ASN A 549 25.10 18.97 3.48
N ARG A 550 25.64 18.67 2.29
CA ARG A 550 26.00 17.30 1.90
C ARG A 550 27.14 16.72 2.73
N ALA A 551 28.22 17.48 2.93
CA ALA A 551 29.36 17.05 3.73
C ALA A 551 28.97 16.82 5.20
N ASN A 552 28.08 17.65 5.73
CA ASN A 552 27.63 17.59 7.12
C ASN A 552 26.39 16.70 7.33
N ARG A 553 25.87 16.03 6.28
CA ARG A 553 24.60 15.29 6.31
C ARG A 553 23.47 16.10 6.98
N ALA A 554 23.43 17.40 6.72
CA ALA A 554 22.46 18.31 7.31
C ALA A 554 21.04 17.89 6.90
N ARG A 555 20.09 17.94 7.84
CA ARG A 555 18.70 17.55 7.61
C ARG A 555 17.78 18.77 7.69
N GLY A 556 16.72 18.74 6.91
CA GLY A 556 15.68 19.76 6.89
C GLY A 556 14.64 19.54 7.97
N GLU A 557 13.68 20.47 8.08
CA GLU A 557 12.52 20.30 8.93
C GLU A 557 11.57 19.25 8.36
N SER A 558 10.92 18.47 9.23
CA SER A 558 9.85 17.55 8.85
C SER A 558 8.49 18.22 9.03
N TYR A 559 7.66 18.17 8.00
CA TYR A 559 6.28 18.68 8.03
C TYR A 559 5.24 17.59 8.25
N LEU A 560 5.65 16.34 8.52
CA LEU A 560 4.74 15.20 8.70
C LEU A 560 3.66 15.45 9.75
N LEU A 561 4.04 16.09 10.87
CA LEU A 561 3.17 16.37 12.01
C LEU A 561 2.69 17.83 12.06
N LYS A 562 2.85 18.57 10.96
CA LYS A 562 2.46 19.98 10.83
C LYS A 562 1.35 20.12 9.79
N SER A 563 0.28 20.83 10.14
CA SER A 563 -0.86 21.05 9.24
C SER A 563 -1.34 22.49 9.34
N LYS A 564 -1.73 23.05 8.20
CA LYS A 564 -2.33 24.39 8.11
C LYS A 564 -3.84 24.24 8.02
N ILE A 565 -4.56 24.73 9.02
CA ILE A 565 -6.02 24.63 9.12
C ILE A 565 -6.66 25.87 8.51
N GLU A 566 -7.48 25.69 7.47
CA GLU A 566 -8.19 26.78 6.78
C GLU A 566 -9.71 26.67 6.95
N HIS A 567 -10.40 27.79 6.71
CA HIS A 567 -11.86 27.90 6.68
C HIS A 567 -12.44 27.32 5.37
N ASP A 568 -13.66 26.77 5.39
CA ASP A 568 -14.45 26.38 4.20
C ASP A 568 -13.79 25.49 3.15
N MET A 569 -13.73 24.18 3.43
CA MET A 569 -13.26 23.17 2.49
C MET A 569 -14.30 22.04 2.30
N PRO A 570 -14.56 21.58 1.06
CA PRO A 570 -15.41 20.42 0.83
C PRO A 570 -14.70 19.16 1.32
N SER A 571 -15.43 18.20 1.86
CA SER A 571 -14.88 16.91 2.30
C SER A 571 -15.86 15.81 1.95
N LEU A 572 -15.61 15.08 0.88
CA LEU A 572 -16.49 14.02 0.43
C LEU A 572 -16.16 12.70 1.11
N THR A 573 -17.18 11.92 1.44
CA THR A 573 -17.09 10.51 1.82
C THR A 573 -17.95 9.69 0.89
N VAL A 574 -17.48 8.48 0.55
CA VAL A 574 -18.19 7.59 -0.38
C VAL A 574 -18.36 6.20 0.23
N ASP A 575 -19.61 5.75 0.18
CA ASP A 575 -20.03 4.39 0.53
C ASP A 575 -20.69 3.72 -0.68
N ILE A 576 -20.40 2.44 -0.88
CA ILE A 576 -21.04 1.62 -1.91
C ILE A 576 -22.03 0.67 -1.22
N VAL A 577 -23.31 0.86 -1.48
CA VAL A 577 -24.40 0.10 -0.84
C VAL A 577 -25.18 -0.71 -1.88
N PRO A 578 -25.67 -1.91 -1.54
CA PRO A 578 -26.40 -2.73 -2.49
C PRO A 578 -27.72 -2.07 -2.86
N HIS A 579 -28.05 -2.08 -4.14
CA HIS A 579 -29.32 -1.52 -4.61
C HIS A 579 -30.47 -2.41 -4.11
N GLY A 580 -31.32 -1.89 -3.21
CA GLY A 580 -32.44 -2.66 -2.63
C GLY A 580 -32.13 -3.44 -1.33
N GLY A 581 -30.96 -3.24 -0.71
CA GLY A 581 -30.68 -3.69 0.66
C GLY A 581 -30.29 -5.17 0.85
N LYS A 582 -30.27 -5.97 -0.22
CA LYS A 582 -29.72 -7.33 -0.24
C LYS A 582 -28.45 -7.34 -1.09
N GLY A 583 -27.35 -7.83 -0.54
CA GLY A 583 -26.09 -7.93 -1.26
C GLY A 583 -25.34 -9.18 -0.81
N ASP A 584 -25.16 -10.13 -1.73
CA ASP A 584 -24.40 -11.33 -1.45
C ASP A 584 -22.89 -11.02 -1.38
N ALA A 585 -22.20 -11.60 -0.39
CA ALA A 585 -20.75 -11.38 -0.19
C ALA A 585 -19.87 -12.08 -1.25
N THR A 586 -20.46 -12.97 -2.04
CA THR A 586 -19.75 -13.79 -3.03
C THR A 586 -20.16 -13.39 -4.45
N VAL A 587 -19.19 -12.97 -5.26
CA VAL A 587 -19.42 -12.52 -6.64
C VAL A 587 -18.84 -13.54 -7.62
N LEU A 588 -19.62 -13.91 -8.64
CA LEU A 588 -19.21 -14.82 -9.72
C LEU A 588 -18.51 -14.04 -10.82
N GLN A 589 -17.54 -14.65 -11.49
CA GLN A 589 -16.89 -14.09 -12.67
C GLN A 589 -17.95 -13.73 -13.73
N GLY A 590 -17.87 -12.52 -14.29
CA GLY A 590 -18.84 -12.02 -15.26
C GLY A 590 -20.20 -11.62 -14.66
N GLN A 591 -20.43 -11.78 -13.35
CA GLN A 591 -21.66 -11.31 -12.70
C GLN A 591 -21.76 -9.79 -12.78
N ILE A 592 -22.96 -9.31 -13.08
CA ILE A 592 -23.33 -7.91 -13.00
C ILE A 592 -24.21 -7.72 -11.78
N SER A 593 -23.86 -6.74 -10.95
CA SER A 593 -24.56 -6.42 -9.70
C SER A 593 -24.88 -4.94 -9.65
N SER A 594 -26.07 -4.60 -9.14
CA SER A 594 -26.53 -3.21 -9.04
C SER A 594 -26.21 -2.65 -7.66
N TRP A 595 -25.51 -1.51 -7.64
CA TRP A 595 -25.07 -0.82 -6.44
C TRP A 595 -25.45 0.65 -6.51
N THR A 596 -25.41 1.32 -5.37
CA THR A 596 -25.58 2.77 -5.26
C THR A 596 -24.34 3.35 -4.60
N LEU A 597 -23.67 4.29 -5.28
CA LEU A 597 -22.63 5.12 -4.68
C LEU A 597 -23.30 6.25 -3.89
N ARG A 598 -23.18 6.19 -2.57
CA ARG A 598 -23.65 7.25 -1.66
C ARG A 598 -22.48 8.19 -1.36
N ILE A 599 -22.58 9.41 -1.86
CA ILE A 599 -21.56 10.45 -1.77
C ILE A 599 -22.07 11.54 -0.85
N SER A 600 -21.43 11.73 0.30
CA SER A 600 -21.82 12.71 1.31
C SER A 600 -20.75 13.78 1.45
N ASN A 601 -21.15 15.06 1.42
CA ASN A 601 -20.24 16.14 1.74
C ASN A 601 -20.28 16.43 3.25
N LEU A 602 -19.27 15.98 3.98
CA LEU A 602 -19.07 16.26 5.40
C LEU A 602 -18.28 17.55 5.65
N GLY A 603 -17.77 18.18 4.60
CA GLY A 603 -17.04 19.44 4.69
C GLY A 603 -17.96 20.62 4.96
N THR A 604 -17.36 21.78 5.25
CA THR A 604 -18.12 23.02 5.51
C THR A 604 -18.39 23.83 4.24
N ALA A 605 -17.84 23.43 3.09
CA ALA A 605 -18.01 24.11 1.81
C ALA A 605 -18.57 23.20 0.70
N PRO A 606 -19.29 23.75 -0.30
CA PRO A 606 -19.83 22.98 -1.41
C PRO A 606 -18.75 22.40 -2.33
N ALA A 607 -18.94 21.17 -2.78
CA ALA A 607 -18.06 20.46 -3.70
C ALA A 607 -18.65 20.47 -5.12
N SER A 608 -17.84 20.73 -6.15
CA SER A 608 -18.24 20.64 -7.56
C SER A 608 -17.24 19.81 -8.38
N ASN A 609 -17.59 19.54 -9.65
CA ASN A 609 -16.75 18.82 -10.62
C ASN A 609 -16.24 17.46 -10.09
N VAL A 610 -17.16 16.65 -9.54
CA VAL A 610 -16.83 15.35 -8.95
C VAL A 610 -16.60 14.32 -10.06
N THR A 611 -15.37 13.83 -10.19
CA THR A 611 -15.00 12.76 -11.13
C THR A 611 -14.56 11.50 -10.39
N LEU A 612 -14.78 10.35 -11.01
CA LEU A 612 -14.38 9.03 -10.51
C LEU A 612 -13.47 8.35 -11.54
N LYS A 613 -12.28 7.93 -11.11
CA LYS A 613 -11.39 7.07 -11.87
C LYS A 613 -11.27 5.70 -11.23
N THR A 614 -11.43 4.66 -12.04
CA THR A 614 -11.17 3.27 -11.64
C THR A 614 -9.90 2.70 -12.28
N ASN A 615 -9.31 1.68 -11.68
CA ASN A 615 -8.20 0.93 -12.31
C ASN A 615 -8.68 -0.10 -13.34
N ALA A 616 -9.95 -0.50 -13.28
CA ALA A 616 -10.58 -1.47 -14.17
C ALA A 616 -11.93 -0.97 -14.70
N PRO A 617 -12.37 -1.38 -15.90
CA PRO A 617 -13.63 -0.96 -16.52
C PRO A 617 -14.84 -1.72 -15.93
N TRP A 618 -14.88 -1.86 -14.60
CA TRP A 618 -15.88 -2.64 -13.89
C TRP A 618 -17.17 -1.90 -13.61
N MET A 619 -17.16 -0.56 -13.66
CA MET A 619 -18.29 0.27 -13.23
C MET A 619 -18.96 0.94 -14.43
N ASN A 620 -20.28 0.85 -14.49
CA ASN A 620 -21.15 1.57 -15.43
C ASN A 620 -22.17 2.40 -14.66
N ILE A 621 -22.27 3.70 -14.95
CA ILE A 621 -23.29 4.60 -14.39
C ILE A 621 -24.52 4.53 -15.31
N ALA A 622 -25.67 4.13 -14.75
CA ALA A 622 -26.90 3.95 -15.53
C ALA A 622 -27.35 5.28 -16.18
N GLN A 623 -27.76 5.23 -17.45
CA GLN A 623 -28.21 6.39 -18.22
C GLN A 623 -29.57 6.14 -18.85
N THR A 624 -30.48 7.13 -18.79
CA THR A 624 -31.73 7.11 -19.53
C THR A 624 -31.56 7.76 -20.91
N ASN A 625 -31.99 7.06 -21.97
CA ASN A 625 -32.00 7.53 -23.38
C ASN A 625 -30.63 7.96 -23.96
N ARG A 626 -29.83 6.98 -24.42
CA ARG A 626 -28.51 7.20 -25.00
C ARG A 626 -28.53 7.27 -26.55
N LYS A 627 -27.73 8.18 -27.12
CA LYS A 627 -27.39 8.19 -28.56
C LYS A 627 -26.15 7.33 -28.79
N GLU A 628 -26.14 6.54 -29.87
CA GLU A 628 -25.04 5.62 -30.22
C GLU A 628 -23.65 6.27 -30.35
N THR A 629 -23.60 7.57 -30.65
CA THR A 629 -22.34 8.34 -30.81
C THR A 629 -21.77 8.90 -29.51
N ARG A 630 -22.51 8.85 -28.38
CA ARG A 630 -22.08 9.41 -27.10
C ARG A 630 -21.32 8.40 -26.24
N ALA A 631 -20.53 8.90 -25.29
CA ALA A 631 -19.84 8.09 -24.28
C ALA A 631 -20.80 7.17 -23.50
N THR A 632 -20.36 5.94 -23.17
CA THR A 632 -20.96 5.12 -22.10
C THR A 632 -20.64 5.73 -20.75
N SER A 633 -21.48 5.49 -19.74
CA SER A 633 -21.13 5.69 -18.32
C SER A 633 -20.62 7.10 -17.93
N HIS A 634 -20.99 8.14 -18.68
CA HIS A 634 -20.42 9.49 -18.52
C HIS A 634 -18.88 9.51 -18.56
N CYS A 635 -18.26 8.61 -19.35
CA CYS A 635 -16.80 8.58 -19.47
C CYS A 635 -16.26 9.90 -20.04
N ILE A 636 -15.13 10.31 -19.48
CA ILE A 636 -14.36 11.48 -19.91
C ILE A 636 -13.00 10.94 -20.37
N GLY A 637 -12.71 10.98 -21.66
CA GLY A 637 -11.44 10.52 -22.23
C GLY A 637 -11.39 9.05 -22.66
N PRO A 638 -10.24 8.62 -23.21
CA PRO A 638 -10.14 7.38 -23.98
C PRO A 638 -9.94 6.12 -23.14
N SER A 639 -9.67 6.22 -21.84
CA SER A 639 -9.33 5.07 -20.99
C SER A 639 -10.52 4.16 -20.64
N GLY A 640 -11.75 4.64 -20.82
CA GLY A 640 -12.97 3.95 -20.41
C GLY A 640 -13.11 3.74 -18.90
N THR A 641 -12.36 4.49 -18.08
CA THR A 641 -12.32 4.31 -16.60
C THR A 641 -12.43 5.62 -15.82
N LEU A 642 -12.31 6.78 -16.48
CA LEU A 642 -12.58 8.08 -15.90
C LEU A 642 -14.03 8.49 -16.24
N MET A 643 -14.81 8.86 -15.23
CA MET A 643 -16.24 9.18 -15.34
C MET A 643 -16.57 10.48 -14.62
N ARG A 644 -17.46 11.30 -15.21
CA ARG A 644 -18.10 12.44 -14.51
C ARG A 644 -19.34 11.94 -13.78
N LEU A 645 -19.45 12.19 -12.48
CA LEU A 645 -20.61 11.74 -11.75
C LEU A 645 -21.80 12.68 -12.01
N PRO A 646 -22.98 12.16 -12.41
CA PRO A 646 -24.18 12.96 -12.57
C PRO A 646 -24.71 13.34 -11.18
N LEU A 647 -24.69 14.63 -10.85
CA LEU A 647 -25.19 15.17 -9.59
C LEU A 647 -26.60 15.74 -9.83
N GLU A 648 -27.61 14.86 -9.85
CA GLU A 648 -29.00 15.28 -10.03
C GLU A 648 -29.70 15.46 -8.67
N LYS A 649 -30.52 16.51 -8.53
CA LYS A 649 -31.30 16.78 -7.32
C LYS A 649 -32.74 16.33 -7.54
N LYS A 650 -33.21 15.33 -6.79
CA LYS A 650 -34.65 15.06 -6.68
C LYS A 650 -35.29 16.15 -5.82
N THR A 651 -36.07 17.06 -6.41
CA THR A 651 -36.99 17.92 -5.65
C THR A 651 -38.21 17.08 -5.28
N ALA A 652 -38.24 16.59 -4.04
CA ALA A 652 -39.48 16.12 -3.45
C ALA A 652 -40.16 17.32 -2.79
N GLU A 653 -41.08 17.97 -3.48
CA GLU A 653 -42.22 18.71 -2.93
C GLU A 653 -43.04 19.33 -4.07
N ASP A 654 -44.36 19.14 -3.98
CA ASP A 654 -45.44 19.54 -4.90
C ASP A 654 -45.63 18.70 -6.18
N GLY A 655 -46.61 17.79 -6.10
CA GLY A 655 -47.04 16.87 -7.14
C GLY A 655 -47.68 17.55 -8.36
N ILE A 656 -46.82 18.15 -9.18
CA ILE A 656 -47.11 18.47 -10.58
C ILE A 656 -45.99 17.83 -11.39
N ASP A 657 -46.33 16.82 -12.19
CA ASP A 657 -45.46 16.15 -13.16
C ASP A 657 -44.98 17.15 -14.23
N ASN A 658 -43.98 17.96 -13.89
CA ASN A 658 -43.14 18.65 -14.86
C ASN A 658 -41.73 18.06 -14.74
N ASP A 659 -41.34 17.37 -15.80
CA ASP A 659 -40.12 16.59 -16.00
C ASP A 659 -38.86 17.48 -16.15
N ASP A 660 -38.76 18.56 -15.35
CA ASP A 660 -37.70 19.56 -15.45
C ASP A 660 -36.67 19.34 -14.32
N TYR A 661 -35.86 18.28 -14.50
CA TYR A 661 -34.71 18.00 -13.64
C TYR A 661 -33.69 19.15 -13.73
N VAL A 662 -33.58 19.95 -12.66
CA VAL A 662 -32.52 20.97 -12.57
C VAL A 662 -31.20 20.26 -12.29
N LYS A 663 -30.33 20.16 -13.29
CA LYS A 663 -28.93 19.70 -13.14
C LYS A 663 -28.20 20.63 -12.18
N SER A 664 -27.76 20.13 -11.02
CA SER A 664 -26.90 20.87 -10.11
C SER A 664 -25.58 20.14 -9.94
N ASP A 665 -24.52 20.59 -10.60
CA ASP A 665 -23.17 20.00 -10.54
C ASP A 665 -22.44 20.22 -9.18
N VAL A 666 -23.19 20.47 -8.10
CA VAL A 666 -22.68 20.89 -6.79
C VAL A 666 -23.32 20.07 -5.65
N ILE A 667 -22.49 19.55 -4.75
CA ILE A 667 -22.90 18.89 -3.50
C ILE A 667 -22.68 19.85 -2.33
N SER A 668 -23.78 20.31 -1.73
CA SER A 668 -23.75 21.25 -0.60
C SER A 668 -23.25 20.58 0.70
N PRO A 669 -22.71 21.32 1.68
CA PRO A 669 -22.38 20.80 3.01
C PRO A 669 -23.54 20.03 3.64
N GLY A 670 -23.28 18.83 4.17
CA GLY A 670 -24.28 17.92 4.74
C GLY A 670 -25.17 17.20 3.73
N GLN A 671 -25.11 17.55 2.44
CA GLN A 671 -25.89 16.88 1.40
C GLN A 671 -25.29 15.52 1.06
N THR A 672 -26.17 14.56 0.77
CA THR A 672 -25.81 13.24 0.25
C THR A 672 -26.46 13.03 -1.10
N VAL A 673 -25.67 12.59 -2.08
CA VAL A 673 -26.11 12.24 -3.44
C VAL A 673 -25.95 10.74 -3.64
N GLU A 674 -26.94 10.11 -4.25
CA GLU A 674 -26.94 8.68 -4.55
C GLU A 674 -26.85 8.48 -6.06
N VAL A 675 -25.77 7.86 -6.53
CA VAL A 675 -25.52 7.57 -7.95
C VAL A 675 -25.66 6.06 -8.19
N PRO A 676 -26.66 5.61 -8.98
CA PRO A 676 -26.81 4.19 -9.30
C PRO A 676 -25.69 3.72 -10.24
N VAL A 677 -25.05 2.61 -9.90
CA VAL A 677 -23.95 2.01 -10.68
C VAL A 677 -24.14 0.51 -10.82
N HIS A 678 -23.85 -0.02 -12.01
CA HIS A 678 -23.72 -1.46 -12.23
C HIS A 678 -22.24 -1.83 -12.18
N VAL A 679 -21.93 -2.90 -11.45
CA VAL A 679 -20.58 -3.42 -11.32
C VAL A 679 -20.50 -4.80 -11.95
N ARG A 680 -19.64 -4.96 -12.96
CA ARG A 680 -19.33 -6.23 -13.60
C ARG A 680 -17.92 -6.68 -13.23
N THR A 681 -17.83 -7.84 -12.58
CA THR A 681 -16.52 -8.40 -12.23
C THR A 681 -15.92 -9.18 -13.39
N SER A 682 -14.62 -9.04 -13.63
CA SER A 682 -13.88 -9.80 -14.63
C SER A 682 -12.68 -10.52 -14.01
N GLY A 683 -12.30 -11.67 -14.58
CA GLY A 683 -11.25 -12.54 -14.03
C GLY A 683 -11.71 -13.41 -12.87
N GLY A 684 -10.77 -14.12 -12.24
CA GLY A 684 -11.02 -14.98 -11.07
C GLY A 684 -10.04 -14.70 -9.94
N GLY A 685 -10.36 -15.16 -8.73
CA GLY A 685 -9.56 -14.95 -7.53
C GLY A 685 -9.87 -13.63 -6.80
N ARG A 686 -8.99 -13.23 -5.88
CA ARG A 686 -9.11 -11.93 -5.20
C ARG A 686 -8.65 -10.82 -6.12
N GLN A 687 -9.54 -9.87 -6.37
CA GLN A 687 -9.31 -8.72 -7.25
C GLN A 687 -9.37 -7.43 -6.44
N GLU A 688 -8.63 -6.41 -6.87
CA GLU A 688 -8.56 -5.10 -6.22
C GLU A 688 -9.16 -4.03 -7.13
N LEU A 689 -10.26 -3.42 -6.69
CA LEU A 689 -10.90 -2.29 -7.36
C LEU A 689 -10.50 -0.99 -6.64
N TYR A 690 -9.73 -0.15 -7.33
CA TYR A 690 -9.35 1.18 -6.88
C TYR A 690 -10.35 2.21 -7.42
N MET A 691 -10.86 3.07 -6.55
CA MET A 691 -11.74 4.19 -6.89
C MET A 691 -11.10 5.48 -6.37
N LEU A 692 -10.71 6.34 -7.29
CA LEU A 692 -10.14 7.66 -7.01
C LEU A 692 -11.14 8.73 -7.38
N PHE A 693 -11.61 9.48 -6.39
CA PHE A 693 -12.51 10.61 -6.59
C PHE A 693 -11.72 11.91 -6.57
N ARG A 694 -11.96 12.78 -7.55
CA ARG A 694 -11.44 14.15 -7.60
C ARG A 694 -12.61 15.11 -7.53
N TYR A 695 -12.48 16.16 -6.72
CA TYR A 695 -13.51 17.19 -6.59
C TYR A 695 -12.89 18.55 -6.25
N GLU A 696 -13.61 19.61 -6.56
CA GLU A 696 -13.15 20.99 -6.44
C GLU A 696 -14.06 21.79 -5.51
N LEU A 697 -13.54 22.88 -4.92
CA LEU A 697 -14.37 23.85 -4.22
C LEU A 697 -15.28 24.57 -5.22
N SER A 698 -16.60 24.56 -4.97
CA SER A 698 -17.55 25.29 -5.79
C SER A 698 -17.42 26.78 -5.54
N ASN A 699 -16.82 27.51 -6.49
CA ASN A 699 -16.91 28.96 -6.52
C ASN A 699 -18.37 29.31 -6.88
N GLY A 700 -19.16 29.81 -5.93
CA GLY A 700 -20.54 30.23 -6.19
C GLY A 700 -20.61 31.18 -7.40
N ASP A 701 -21.71 31.15 -8.14
CA ASP A 701 -21.98 31.93 -9.36
C ASP A 701 -21.32 33.32 -9.38
N VAL A 702 -20.11 33.38 -9.94
CA VAL A 702 -19.55 34.60 -10.54
C VAL A 702 -19.48 34.35 -12.04
N VAL A 703 -20.62 34.02 -12.63
CA VAL A 703 -20.81 34.24 -14.06
C VAL A 703 -20.96 35.75 -14.26
N SER A 704 -20.08 36.29 -15.11
CA SER A 704 -20.01 37.69 -15.57
C SER A 704 -19.30 38.68 -14.64
N THR A 705 -17.95 38.74 -14.70
CA THR A 705 -17.17 40.02 -14.81
C THR A 705 -15.64 39.86 -14.83
N ALA A 706 -15.08 38.65 -14.76
CA ALA A 706 -13.62 38.45 -14.82
C ALA A 706 -13.13 37.94 -16.19
N LEU A 707 -13.33 38.72 -17.26
CA LEU A 707 -12.71 38.45 -18.57
C LEU A 707 -11.32 39.10 -18.73
N ASN A 708 -10.71 39.65 -17.68
CA ASN A 708 -9.41 40.36 -17.77
C ASN A 708 -8.47 40.08 -16.58
N SER A 709 -8.34 38.82 -16.15
CA SER A 709 -7.19 38.42 -15.32
C SER A 709 -6.53 37.18 -15.93
N SER A 710 -5.37 37.38 -16.55
CA SER A 710 -4.51 36.38 -17.18
C SER A 710 -3.75 35.53 -16.15
N SER A 711 -4.45 34.96 -15.18
CA SER A 711 -3.93 33.92 -14.29
C SER A 711 -5.12 33.07 -13.82
N PRO A 712 -5.17 31.76 -14.15
CA PRO A 712 -6.18 30.89 -13.60
C PRO A 712 -5.94 30.80 -12.09
N SER A 713 -6.83 31.37 -11.28
CA SER A 713 -6.85 31.07 -9.85
C SER A 713 -7.17 29.57 -9.75
N SER A 714 -6.17 28.74 -9.49
CA SER A 714 -6.34 27.29 -9.38
C SER A 714 -7.41 27.00 -8.32
N SER A 715 -8.57 26.49 -8.73
CA SER A 715 -9.55 25.94 -7.81
C SER A 715 -8.83 24.90 -6.93
N LYS A 716 -9.01 24.99 -5.60
CA LYS A 716 -8.37 24.03 -4.68
C LYS A 716 -9.02 22.67 -4.92
N GLN A 717 -8.25 21.74 -5.49
CA GLN A 717 -8.69 20.36 -5.75
C GLN A 717 -8.38 19.44 -4.58
N ARG A 718 -9.27 18.48 -4.32
CA ARG A 718 -9.09 17.41 -3.33
C ARG A 718 -9.27 16.04 -3.96
N TRP A 719 -8.67 15.05 -3.30
CA TRP A 719 -8.73 13.65 -3.69
C TRP A 719 -9.33 12.83 -2.55
N LEU A 720 -10.18 11.87 -2.89
CA LEU A 720 -10.69 10.85 -1.98
C LEU A 720 -10.35 9.47 -2.55
N ARG A 721 -9.79 8.61 -1.71
CA ARG A 721 -9.29 7.28 -2.09
C ARG A 721 -10.16 6.19 -1.46
N LYS A 722 -10.58 5.20 -2.26
CA LYS A 722 -11.30 4.02 -1.76
C LYS A 722 -10.86 2.79 -2.55
N MET A 723 -10.29 1.79 -1.90
CA MET A 723 -9.96 0.51 -2.52
C MET A 723 -10.76 -0.64 -1.89
N ILE A 724 -11.30 -1.51 -2.73
CA ILE A 724 -12.11 -2.65 -2.35
C ILE A 724 -11.48 -3.93 -2.89
N SER A 725 -11.24 -4.90 -2.01
CA SER A 725 -10.83 -6.26 -2.36
C SER A 725 -12.06 -7.17 -2.47
N VAL A 726 -12.31 -7.69 -3.67
CA VAL A 726 -13.49 -8.51 -4.01
C VAL A 726 -13.05 -9.94 -4.32
N PRO A 727 -13.61 -10.96 -3.64
CA PRO A 727 -13.40 -12.36 -4.02
C PRO A 727 -14.29 -12.72 -5.21
N VAL A 728 -13.68 -12.97 -6.37
CA VAL A 728 -14.39 -13.36 -7.60
C VAL A 728 -14.21 -14.86 -7.84
N TYR A 729 -15.30 -15.61 -7.82
CA TYR A 729 -15.28 -17.05 -8.03
C TYR A 729 -15.40 -17.39 -9.52
N PRO A 730 -14.65 -18.39 -10.03
CA PRO A 730 -14.82 -18.86 -11.41
C PRO A 730 -16.26 -19.30 -11.68
N SER A 731 -16.80 -18.94 -12.85
CA SER A 731 -18.17 -19.27 -13.28
C SER A 731 -18.15 -19.98 -14.65
N LEU A 732 -18.67 -19.35 -15.70
CA LEU A 732 -18.60 -19.79 -17.08
C LEU A 732 -17.30 -19.32 -17.73
N THR A 733 -16.65 -20.20 -18.47
CA THR A 733 -15.64 -19.80 -19.46
C THR A 733 -16.23 -19.94 -20.85
N LEU A 734 -15.95 -18.95 -21.70
CA LEU A 734 -16.45 -18.86 -23.06
C LEU A 734 -15.29 -18.95 -24.04
N SER A 735 -15.40 -19.80 -25.05
CA SER A 735 -14.49 -19.83 -26.21
C SER A 735 -15.31 -19.92 -27.49
N ALA A 736 -14.81 -19.37 -28.59
CA ALA A 736 -15.52 -19.44 -29.87
C ALA A 736 -14.58 -19.64 -31.06
N VAL A 737 -15.10 -20.32 -32.08
CA VAL A 737 -14.43 -20.61 -33.34
C VAL A 737 -15.36 -20.24 -34.49
N LEU A 738 -14.87 -19.44 -35.44
CA LEU A 738 -15.59 -19.08 -36.66
C LEU A 738 -15.12 -19.95 -37.83
N MET A 739 -16.06 -20.52 -38.57
CA MET A 739 -15.82 -21.36 -39.74
C MET A 739 -16.72 -20.90 -40.90
N PRO A 740 -16.33 -21.07 -42.16
CA PRO A 740 -17.24 -20.81 -43.28
C PRO A 740 -18.43 -21.78 -43.26
N SER A 741 -19.62 -21.30 -43.61
CA SER A 741 -20.78 -22.16 -43.87
C SER A 741 -20.61 -22.87 -45.21
N TYR A 742 -20.99 -24.13 -45.26
CA TYR A 742 -21.00 -24.95 -46.48
C TYR A 742 -22.38 -24.98 -47.15
N TRP A 743 -23.42 -24.41 -46.52
CA TRP A 743 -24.80 -24.42 -47.02
C TRP A 743 -25.13 -23.27 -47.98
N LYS A 744 -24.68 -22.05 -47.66
CA LYS A 744 -24.98 -20.85 -48.45
C LYS A 744 -23.75 -19.96 -48.58
N LYS A 745 -23.69 -19.21 -49.69
CA LYS A 745 -22.57 -18.30 -49.97
C LYS A 745 -22.54 -17.17 -48.92
N ARG A 746 -21.33 -16.79 -48.49
CA ARG A 746 -21.06 -15.69 -47.54
C ARG A 746 -21.56 -15.87 -46.10
N GLU A 747 -22.21 -16.97 -45.76
CA GLU A 747 -22.56 -17.33 -44.38
C GLU A 747 -21.39 -18.00 -43.65
N HIS A 748 -21.33 -17.84 -42.32
CA HIS A 748 -20.29 -18.42 -41.46
C HIS A 748 -20.96 -19.12 -40.27
N ILE A 749 -20.31 -20.13 -39.72
CA ILE A 749 -20.75 -20.85 -38.52
C ILE A 749 -19.87 -20.38 -37.36
N LEU A 750 -20.49 -19.80 -36.35
CA LEU A 750 -19.88 -19.47 -35.05
C LEU A 750 -20.15 -20.62 -34.08
N SER A 751 -19.13 -21.41 -33.79
CA SER A 751 -19.16 -22.42 -32.73
C SER A 751 -18.78 -21.75 -31.42
N ILE A 752 -19.69 -21.70 -30.45
CA ILE A 752 -19.46 -21.20 -29.10
C ILE A 752 -19.42 -22.38 -28.14
N GLU A 753 -18.33 -22.49 -27.40
CA GLU A 753 -18.14 -23.47 -26.37
C GLU A 753 -18.14 -22.79 -25.00
N MET A 754 -18.97 -23.33 -24.11
CA MET A 754 -19.21 -22.83 -22.77
C MET A 754 -18.93 -23.96 -21.78
N THR A 755 -18.10 -23.68 -20.77
CA THR A 755 -17.81 -24.65 -19.70
C THR A 755 -18.07 -24.01 -18.34
N ASN A 756 -18.84 -24.70 -17.50
CA ASN A 756 -19.11 -24.24 -16.13
C ASN A 756 -18.06 -24.80 -15.16
N TYR A 757 -17.14 -23.94 -14.71
CA TYR A 757 -16.03 -24.27 -13.82
C TYR A 757 -16.31 -24.03 -12.33
N ARG A 758 -17.58 -23.81 -11.96
CA ARG A 758 -17.91 -23.67 -10.53
C ARG A 758 -17.47 -24.89 -9.73
N SER A 759 -17.32 -24.75 -8.42
CA SER A 759 -16.89 -25.85 -7.52
C SER A 759 -17.68 -25.91 -6.22
N ASP A 760 -18.66 -25.02 -6.07
CA ASP A 760 -19.50 -24.85 -4.89
C ASP A 760 -20.63 -25.89 -4.86
N ARG A 761 -20.46 -26.93 -4.02
CA ARG A 761 -21.52 -27.92 -3.71
C ARG A 761 -22.65 -27.36 -2.83
N GLN A 762 -22.53 -26.14 -2.29
CA GLN A 762 -23.36 -25.65 -1.20
C GLN A 762 -24.59 -24.82 -1.62
N THR A 763 -24.63 -24.25 -2.83
CA THR A 763 -25.67 -23.27 -3.23
C THR A 763 -26.66 -23.77 -4.30
N SER A 764 -26.47 -24.98 -4.85
CA SER A 764 -27.33 -25.58 -5.90
C SER A 764 -27.81 -24.58 -6.97
N LEU A 765 -26.95 -23.62 -7.31
CA LEU A 765 -27.21 -22.53 -8.24
C LEU A 765 -27.09 -23.06 -9.67
N GLU A 766 -28.15 -22.90 -10.45
CA GLU A 766 -28.24 -23.38 -11.84
C GLU A 766 -28.00 -22.22 -12.79
N ILE A 767 -27.00 -22.32 -13.69
CA ILE A 767 -26.71 -21.28 -14.68
C ILE A 767 -27.47 -21.58 -15.96
N ASN A 768 -28.24 -20.60 -16.42
CA ASN A 768 -29.06 -20.64 -17.63
C ASN A 768 -28.55 -19.63 -18.64
N LEU A 769 -28.39 -20.06 -19.89
CA LEU A 769 -28.01 -19.16 -20.98
C LEU A 769 -29.25 -18.43 -21.52
N ASP A 770 -29.23 -17.10 -21.52
CA ASP A 770 -30.40 -16.31 -21.94
C ASP A 770 -30.38 -16.01 -23.44
N LYS A 771 -29.28 -15.40 -23.90
CA LYS A 771 -29.11 -14.97 -25.30
C LYS A 771 -27.65 -14.78 -25.68
N ILE A 772 -27.41 -14.86 -26.98
CA ILE A 772 -26.14 -14.49 -27.61
C ILE A 772 -26.38 -13.25 -28.46
N CYS A 773 -25.61 -12.20 -28.22
CA CYS A 773 -25.65 -10.98 -29.00
C CYS A 773 -24.33 -10.79 -29.75
N ILE A 774 -24.39 -10.19 -30.94
CA ILE A 774 -23.22 -9.83 -31.73
C ILE A 774 -23.29 -8.34 -32.05
N ALA A 775 -22.28 -7.60 -31.60
CA ALA A 775 -22.07 -6.21 -32.00
C ALA A 775 -21.20 -6.17 -33.27
N SER A 776 -21.79 -5.72 -34.37
CA SER A 776 -21.20 -5.66 -35.71
C SER A 776 -22.05 -4.78 -36.63
N ARG A 777 -21.41 -4.09 -37.60
CA ARG A 777 -22.12 -3.37 -38.67
C ARG A 777 -22.44 -4.22 -39.89
N TYR A 778 -21.80 -5.37 -40.02
CA TYR A 778 -21.80 -6.14 -41.26
C TYR A 778 -22.43 -7.51 -41.13
N TYR A 779 -22.57 -8.01 -39.90
CA TYR A 779 -23.03 -9.38 -39.65
C TYR A 779 -24.09 -9.43 -38.56
N ARG A 780 -25.11 -10.25 -38.78
CA ARG A 780 -26.10 -10.65 -37.77
C ARG A 780 -25.94 -12.10 -37.38
N VAL A 781 -26.42 -12.45 -36.19
CA VAL A 781 -26.44 -13.82 -35.67
C VAL A 781 -27.83 -14.43 -35.82
N GLN A 782 -27.87 -15.73 -36.13
CA GLN A 782 -29.07 -16.53 -36.20
C GLN A 782 -28.82 -17.93 -35.62
N GLN A 783 -29.80 -18.50 -34.92
CA GLN A 783 -29.70 -19.85 -34.39
C GLN A 783 -29.72 -20.88 -35.54
N LEU A 784 -28.90 -21.93 -35.44
CA LEU A 784 -28.98 -23.05 -36.36
C LEU A 784 -30.19 -23.94 -36.00
N PRO A 785 -31.05 -24.33 -36.97
CA PRO A 785 -32.21 -25.17 -36.69
C PRO A 785 -31.86 -26.52 -36.04
N ASP A 786 -32.78 -27.07 -35.25
CA ASP A 786 -32.75 -28.43 -34.68
C ASP A 786 -31.55 -28.79 -33.78
N GLN A 787 -30.90 -27.78 -33.17
CA GLN A 787 -29.79 -28.01 -32.23
C GLN A 787 -30.20 -28.43 -30.82
N LEU A 788 -31.43 -28.11 -30.41
CA LEU A 788 -31.95 -28.41 -29.07
C LEU A 788 -33.12 -29.40 -29.23
N GLY A 789 -33.05 -30.55 -28.57
CA GLY A 789 -34.15 -31.52 -28.59
C GLY A 789 -35.32 -31.10 -27.70
N GLU A 790 -36.51 -31.66 -27.93
CA GLU A 790 -37.65 -31.51 -26.99
C GLU A 790 -37.31 -32.01 -25.57
N SER A 791 -36.30 -32.87 -25.38
CA SER A 791 -35.81 -33.26 -24.04
C SER A 791 -34.95 -32.21 -23.34
N ASP A 792 -34.30 -31.33 -24.10
CA ASP A 792 -33.31 -30.37 -23.59
C ASP A 792 -33.97 -29.03 -23.22
N LEU A 793 -35.22 -28.82 -23.69
CA LEU A 793 -36.03 -27.62 -23.46
C LEU A 793 -37.02 -27.79 -22.29
N TYR A 794 -37.24 -29.02 -21.80
CA TYR A 794 -38.17 -29.33 -20.72
C TYR A 794 -37.48 -30.08 -19.58
N PRO A 795 -37.15 -29.42 -18.45
CA PRO A 795 -36.73 -30.16 -17.26
C PRO A 795 -37.89 -31.05 -16.79
N SER A 796 -37.57 -32.22 -16.24
CA SER A 796 -38.54 -33.26 -15.82
C SER A 796 -39.55 -32.80 -14.74
N ASN A 797 -39.49 -31.55 -14.27
CA ASN A 797 -40.31 -30.94 -13.23
C ASN A 797 -41.17 -29.75 -13.74
N ALA A 798 -41.58 -29.76 -15.02
CA ALA A 798 -42.37 -28.69 -15.65
C ALA A 798 -43.69 -28.32 -14.93
N GLN A 799 -44.23 -29.18 -14.04
CA GLN A 799 -45.46 -28.88 -13.28
C GLN A 799 -45.25 -27.93 -12.08
N GLN A 800 -44.03 -27.73 -11.57
CA GLN A 800 -43.77 -26.77 -10.48
C GLN A 800 -43.36 -25.37 -10.98
N GLN A 801 -42.85 -25.24 -12.20
CA GLN A 801 -42.29 -23.99 -12.73
C GLN A 801 -43.35 -22.98 -13.23
N GLN A 802 -44.58 -23.41 -13.51
CA GLN A 802 -45.69 -22.51 -13.90
C GLN A 802 -46.27 -21.70 -12.74
N LEU A 803 -46.00 -22.07 -11.48
CA LEU A 803 -46.54 -21.36 -10.31
C LEU A 803 -45.73 -20.10 -9.92
N TYR A 804 -44.53 -19.92 -10.49
CA TYR A 804 -43.55 -18.91 -10.07
C TYR A 804 -43.12 -17.92 -11.17
N GLY A 805 -43.82 -17.87 -12.31
CA GLY A 805 -43.55 -16.84 -13.35
C GLY A 805 -42.24 -17.02 -14.13
N MET A 806 -41.61 -18.20 -14.07
CA MET A 806 -40.37 -18.50 -14.78
C MET A 806 -40.62 -18.73 -16.28
N PRO A 807 -39.79 -18.18 -17.19
CA PRO A 807 -39.91 -18.42 -18.62
C PRO A 807 -39.70 -19.91 -18.92
N ALA A 808 -40.62 -20.49 -19.70
CA ALA A 808 -40.52 -21.88 -20.13
C ALA A 808 -39.32 -22.02 -21.08
N SER A 809 -38.46 -23.02 -20.83
CA SER A 809 -37.35 -23.51 -21.67
C SER A 809 -36.05 -22.68 -21.73
N LEU A 810 -35.20 -22.66 -20.69
CA LEU A 810 -33.83 -22.13 -20.78
C LEU A 810 -32.79 -23.26 -20.81
N LEU A 811 -31.71 -23.09 -21.60
CA LEU A 811 -30.58 -24.03 -21.65
C LEU A 811 -29.78 -23.93 -20.36
N GLN A 812 -29.89 -24.96 -19.53
CA GLN A 812 -29.17 -25.10 -18.27
C GLN A 812 -27.78 -25.70 -18.49
N ILE A 813 -26.74 -25.10 -17.89
CA ILE A 813 -25.36 -25.58 -17.93
C ILE A 813 -24.97 -26.05 -16.53
N GLY A 814 -24.98 -27.36 -16.33
CA GLY A 814 -24.62 -28.05 -15.10
C GLY A 814 -23.14 -27.90 -14.72
N TRP A 815 -22.81 -28.37 -13.52
CA TRP A 815 -21.45 -28.33 -13.00
C TRP A 815 -20.48 -29.19 -13.82
N GLN A 816 -19.33 -28.63 -14.21
CA GLN A 816 -18.35 -29.25 -15.12
C GLN A 816 -18.94 -29.66 -16.48
N GLU A 817 -20.16 -29.23 -16.77
CA GLU A 817 -20.78 -29.44 -18.06
C GLU A 817 -20.13 -28.50 -19.08
N ARG A 818 -19.87 -29.07 -20.25
CA ARG A 818 -19.35 -28.37 -21.41
C ARG A 818 -20.40 -28.48 -22.50
N VAL A 819 -20.92 -27.33 -22.90
CA VAL A 819 -21.91 -27.21 -23.96
C VAL A 819 -21.29 -26.50 -25.15
N THR A 820 -21.52 -27.04 -26.35
CA THR A 820 -21.10 -26.42 -27.61
C THR A 820 -22.34 -26.12 -28.43
N MET A 821 -22.52 -24.85 -28.78
CA MET A 821 -23.62 -24.37 -29.61
C MET A 821 -23.07 -23.83 -30.92
N HIS A 822 -23.81 -23.97 -32.03
CA HIS A 822 -23.39 -23.38 -33.30
C HIS A 822 -24.43 -22.38 -33.81
N TYR A 823 -23.99 -21.18 -34.14
CA TYR A 823 -24.81 -20.11 -34.67
C TYR A 823 -24.41 -19.80 -36.11
N LEU A 824 -25.37 -19.34 -36.91
CA LEU A 824 -25.12 -18.80 -38.24
C LEU A 824 -24.83 -17.32 -38.14
N ILE A 825 -23.74 -16.89 -38.79
CA ILE A 825 -23.33 -15.50 -38.96
C ILE A 825 -23.57 -15.12 -40.41
N ILE A 826 -24.51 -14.21 -40.61
CA ILE A 826 -25.06 -13.85 -41.91
C ILE A 826 -24.72 -12.38 -42.17
N PRO A 827 -24.16 -12.04 -43.35
CA PRO A 827 -23.94 -10.64 -43.71
C PRO A 827 -25.27 -9.91 -43.90
N PHE A 828 -25.33 -8.62 -43.57
CA PHE A 828 -26.49 -7.78 -43.94
C PHE A 828 -26.56 -7.62 -45.46
N GLU A 829 -27.76 -7.76 -46.03
CA GLU A 829 -27.96 -7.71 -47.50
C GLU A 829 -28.26 -6.29 -48.00
N ASP A 830 -28.85 -5.43 -47.16
CA ASP A 830 -29.24 -4.04 -47.47
C ASP A 830 -28.45 -2.98 -46.69
N GLU A 831 -28.12 -1.85 -47.31
CA GLU A 831 -27.47 -0.69 -46.65
C GLU A 831 -28.35 -0.04 -45.55
N GLU A 832 -29.67 -0.23 -45.60
CA GLU A 832 -30.60 0.24 -44.57
C GLU A 832 -30.63 -0.68 -43.33
N GLU A 833 -30.36 -1.97 -43.48
CA GLU A 833 -30.18 -2.93 -42.36
C GLU A 833 -28.84 -2.76 -41.65
N ALA A 834 -27.82 -2.22 -42.34
CA ALA A 834 -26.50 -1.90 -41.77
C ALA A 834 -26.52 -0.78 -40.70
N LYS A 835 -27.69 -0.19 -40.40
CA LYS A 835 -27.90 0.72 -39.27
C LYS A 835 -27.92 0.00 -37.92
N TYR A 836 -28.22 -1.31 -37.88
CA TYR A 836 -28.23 -2.08 -36.63
C TYR A 836 -26.81 -2.49 -36.23
N THR A 837 -26.27 -1.86 -35.19
CA THR A 837 -24.94 -2.18 -34.64
C THR A 837 -24.94 -3.39 -33.69
N LEU A 838 -26.12 -3.92 -33.34
CA LEU A 838 -26.31 -5.05 -32.44
C LEU A 838 -27.35 -6.04 -33.00
N SER A 839 -26.98 -7.30 -33.15
CA SER A 839 -27.87 -8.40 -33.47
C SER A 839 -28.04 -9.31 -32.25
N GLN A 840 -29.28 -9.63 -31.88
CA GLN A 840 -29.58 -10.49 -30.72
C GLN A 840 -30.19 -11.81 -31.19
N CYS A 841 -29.71 -12.92 -30.65
CA CYS A 841 -30.27 -14.25 -30.88
C CYS A 841 -30.71 -14.84 -29.54
N HIS A 842 -32.02 -14.90 -29.34
CA HIS A 842 -32.65 -15.59 -28.22
C HIS A 842 -32.66 -17.11 -28.49
N LEU A 843 -32.55 -17.90 -27.44
CA LEU A 843 -32.54 -19.37 -27.52
C LEU A 843 -33.94 -20.00 -27.57
N VAL A 844 -34.99 -19.19 -27.34
CA VAL A 844 -36.40 -19.63 -27.26
C VAL A 844 -37.24 -18.77 -28.20
N GLY A 845 -38.20 -19.39 -28.90
CA GLY A 845 -39.05 -18.75 -29.89
C GLY A 845 -39.81 -17.52 -29.37
N GLU A 846 -40.04 -16.55 -30.26
CA GLU A 846 -40.57 -15.19 -30.06
C GLU A 846 -42.00 -15.08 -29.47
N ASN A 847 -42.53 -16.10 -28.80
CA ASN A 847 -43.87 -16.07 -28.22
C ASN A 847 -43.86 -15.86 -26.70
N SER A 848 -43.50 -14.66 -26.25
CA SER A 848 -44.22 -14.02 -25.13
C SER A 848 -43.89 -12.53 -25.05
N ASN A 849 -44.93 -11.70 -25.08
CA ASN A 849 -44.91 -10.34 -24.54
C ASN A 849 -44.65 -10.40 -23.01
N SER A 850 -43.41 -10.69 -22.61
CA SER A 850 -42.97 -10.57 -21.22
C SER A 850 -42.01 -9.39 -21.11
N SER A 851 -42.58 -8.20 -21.05
CA SER A 851 -41.89 -6.94 -20.73
C SER A 851 -41.47 -6.87 -19.24
N GLY A 852 -40.94 -7.96 -18.67
CA GLY A 852 -40.91 -8.16 -17.22
C GLY A 852 -39.65 -8.73 -16.56
N THR A 853 -38.59 -9.15 -17.28
CA THR A 853 -37.49 -9.90 -16.62
C THR A 853 -36.05 -9.60 -17.08
N SER A 854 -35.82 -8.60 -17.95
CA SER A 854 -34.46 -8.14 -18.24
C SER A 854 -34.08 -6.95 -17.37
N LEU A 855 -33.00 -7.06 -16.58
CA LEU A 855 -32.40 -5.95 -15.83
C LEU A 855 -31.92 -4.80 -16.74
N PHE A 856 -31.70 -5.06 -18.03
CA PHE A 856 -31.05 -4.12 -18.95
C PHE A 856 -32.00 -3.71 -20.08
N ASN A 857 -31.96 -2.42 -20.42
CA ASN A 857 -32.46 -1.94 -21.72
C ASN A 857 -31.56 -2.47 -22.85
N GLU A 858 -32.09 -2.59 -24.08
CA GLU A 858 -31.32 -3.08 -25.24
C GLU A 858 -30.02 -2.31 -25.47
N SER A 859 -29.99 -1.01 -25.13
CA SER A 859 -28.81 -0.15 -25.25
C SER A 859 -27.71 -0.46 -24.24
N GLU A 860 -28.04 -0.95 -23.05
CA GLU A 860 -27.10 -1.12 -21.92
C GLU A 860 -26.26 -2.41 -22.04
N ILE A 861 -26.73 -3.37 -22.84
CA ILE A 861 -26.03 -4.64 -23.07
C ILE A 861 -24.61 -4.40 -23.63
N THR A 862 -24.42 -3.34 -24.40
CA THR A 862 -23.13 -3.05 -25.03
C THR A 862 -22.19 -2.22 -24.17
N ASP A 863 -22.64 -1.71 -23.02
CA ASP A 863 -21.89 -0.72 -22.26
C ASP A 863 -20.57 -1.28 -21.73
N PHE A 864 -20.60 -2.43 -21.06
CA PHE A 864 -19.40 -3.05 -20.51
C PHE A 864 -18.42 -3.49 -21.60
N VAL A 865 -18.89 -3.98 -22.75
CA VAL A 865 -17.99 -4.36 -23.85
C VAL A 865 -17.34 -3.13 -24.49
N CYS A 866 -18.04 -1.99 -24.55
CA CYS A 866 -17.46 -0.73 -25.02
C CYS A 866 -16.40 -0.18 -24.03
N LEU A 867 -16.68 -0.22 -22.72
CA LEU A 867 -15.72 0.20 -21.69
C LEU A 867 -14.46 -0.68 -21.70
N GLU A 868 -14.62 -2.00 -21.79
CA GLU A 868 -13.49 -2.93 -21.87
C GLU A 868 -12.68 -2.75 -23.16
N HIS A 869 -13.32 -2.51 -24.30
CA HIS A 869 -12.64 -2.25 -25.56
C HIS A 869 -11.79 -0.98 -25.50
N ALA A 870 -12.35 0.12 -24.98
CA ALA A 870 -11.61 1.37 -24.79
C ALA A 870 -10.42 1.18 -23.84
N HIS A 871 -10.64 0.52 -22.70
CA HIS A 871 -9.60 0.24 -21.72
C HIS A 871 -8.47 -0.65 -22.29
N GLU A 872 -8.81 -1.70 -23.04
CA GLU A 872 -7.83 -2.59 -23.67
C GLU A 872 -6.98 -1.87 -24.72
N ARG A 873 -7.60 -1.02 -25.57
CA ARG A 873 -6.86 -0.21 -26.54
C ARG A 873 -5.92 0.77 -25.84
N PHE A 874 -6.41 1.50 -24.84
CA PHE A 874 -5.61 2.43 -24.06
C PHE A 874 -4.44 1.74 -23.36
N LYS A 875 -4.70 0.61 -22.69
CA LYS A 875 -3.66 -0.15 -21.98
C LYS A 875 -2.63 -0.76 -22.93
N THR A 876 -3.06 -1.28 -24.08
CA THR A 876 -2.14 -1.82 -25.09
C THR A 876 -1.22 -0.74 -25.65
N ALA A 877 -1.76 0.46 -25.92
CA ALA A 877 -0.97 1.61 -26.35
C ALA A 877 0.01 2.08 -25.26
N LEU A 878 -0.45 2.15 -24.00
CA LEU A 878 0.39 2.51 -22.86
C LEU A 878 1.53 1.49 -22.66
N ASP A 879 1.24 0.18 -22.67
CA ASP A 879 2.23 -0.88 -22.54
C ASP A 879 3.25 -0.86 -23.70
N ALA A 880 2.81 -0.55 -24.92
CA ALA A 880 3.69 -0.41 -26.08
C ALA A 880 4.61 0.81 -25.95
N HIS A 881 4.06 1.94 -25.49
CA HIS A 881 4.80 3.17 -25.22
C HIS A 881 5.84 2.97 -24.12
N GLU A 882 5.47 2.34 -23.00
CA GLU A 882 6.39 2.03 -21.90
C GLU A 882 7.55 1.13 -22.35
N LYS A 883 7.27 0.12 -23.20
CA LYS A 883 8.31 -0.74 -23.80
C LYS A 883 9.24 0.05 -24.72
N GLU A 884 8.70 0.95 -25.53
CA GLU A 884 9.49 1.80 -26.42
C GLU A 884 10.35 2.80 -25.62
N MET A 885 9.82 3.38 -24.55
CA MET A 885 10.57 4.23 -23.63
C MET A 885 11.68 3.46 -22.92
N ALA A 886 11.42 2.24 -22.47
CA ALA A 886 12.44 1.36 -21.89
C ALA A 886 13.53 0.97 -22.90
N ARG A 887 13.16 0.68 -24.16
CA ARG A 887 14.10 0.41 -25.25
C ARG A 887 14.99 1.62 -25.52
N ARG A 888 14.40 2.83 -25.65
CA ARG A 888 15.14 4.08 -25.83
C ARG A 888 16.08 4.38 -24.66
N ALA A 889 15.66 4.09 -23.43
CA ALA A 889 16.51 4.25 -22.24
C ALA A 889 17.69 3.27 -22.25
N ALA A 890 17.47 2.00 -22.59
CA ALA A 890 18.52 0.99 -22.70
C ALA A 890 19.54 1.33 -23.80
N GLU A 891 19.09 1.79 -24.97
CA GLU A 891 19.96 2.25 -26.05
C GLU A 891 20.81 3.47 -25.64
N GLN A 892 20.24 4.36 -24.82
CA GLN A 892 20.97 5.51 -24.27
C GLN A 892 22.02 5.06 -23.24
N GLU A 893 21.75 4.08 -22.39
CA GLU A 893 22.72 3.52 -21.43
C GLU A 893 23.87 2.78 -22.15
N GLU A 894 23.56 2.02 -23.20
CA GLU A 894 24.56 1.28 -24.00
C GLU A 894 25.51 2.23 -24.76
N SER A 895 25.04 3.45 -25.10
CA SER A 895 25.85 4.48 -25.77
C SER A 895 26.92 5.17 -24.89
N ASN A 896 26.91 4.94 -23.57
CA ASN A 896 27.97 5.25 -22.58
C ASN A 896 28.76 6.58 -22.75
N GLN A 897 28.11 7.67 -23.20
CA GLN A 897 28.69 9.03 -23.20
C GLN A 897 28.01 9.91 -22.15
N PRO A 898 28.75 10.49 -21.18
CA PRO A 898 28.18 11.51 -20.30
C PRO A 898 27.84 12.75 -21.12
N ARG A 899 26.55 13.09 -21.23
CA ARG A 899 26.10 14.30 -21.96
C ARG A 899 26.71 15.56 -21.33
N HIS A 900 27.41 16.35 -22.14
CA HIS A 900 27.92 17.66 -21.74
C HIS A 900 26.74 18.65 -21.57
N VAL A 901 26.73 19.46 -20.52
CA VAL A 901 25.62 20.38 -20.15
C VAL A 901 25.19 21.32 -21.29
N ALA A 902 26.10 21.62 -22.24
CA ALA A 902 25.81 22.41 -23.43
C ALA A 902 24.93 21.70 -24.47
N GLN A 903 24.98 20.36 -24.52
CA GLN A 903 24.21 19.54 -25.45
C GLN A 903 22.76 19.40 -24.98
N ILE A 904 22.55 19.24 -23.67
CA ILE A 904 21.22 19.25 -23.03
C ILE A 904 20.52 20.61 -23.21
N ARG A 905 21.26 21.73 -23.14
CA ARG A 905 20.72 23.07 -23.41
C ARG A 905 20.36 23.29 -24.87
N ARG A 906 21.10 22.69 -25.81
CA ARG A 906 20.79 22.73 -27.25
C ARG A 906 19.58 21.87 -27.61
N GLU A 907 19.44 20.69 -27.00
CA GLU A 907 18.27 19.83 -27.20
C GLU A 907 16.99 20.44 -26.62
N LYS A 908 17.08 21.14 -25.48
CA LYS A 908 15.93 21.86 -24.92
C LYS A 908 15.47 23.02 -25.82
N SER A 909 16.41 23.71 -26.47
CA SER A 909 16.09 24.74 -27.47
C SER A 909 15.65 24.17 -28.82
N SER A 910 16.08 22.94 -29.18
CA SER A 910 15.67 22.32 -30.45
C SER A 910 14.27 21.69 -30.38
N MET A 911 13.90 21.13 -29.21
CA MET A 911 12.53 20.64 -28.96
C MET A 911 11.48 21.76 -28.94
N GLU A 912 11.86 22.99 -28.56
CA GLU A 912 10.98 24.17 -28.70
C GLU A 912 10.83 24.62 -30.17
N SER A 913 11.80 24.31 -31.04
CA SER A 913 11.75 24.64 -32.47
C SER A 913 11.16 23.56 -33.38
N GLU A 914 11.05 22.30 -32.92
CA GLU A 914 10.44 21.21 -33.70
C GLU A 914 8.90 21.13 -33.56
N LYS A 915 8.30 21.88 -32.63
CA LYS A 915 6.83 22.02 -32.50
C LYS A 915 6.16 22.83 -33.62
N SER A 916 6.91 23.33 -34.61
CA SER A 916 6.34 24.14 -35.71
C SER A 916 6.60 23.62 -37.12
N GLY A 917 7.07 22.39 -37.29
CA GLY A 917 7.21 21.85 -38.65
C GLY A 917 7.40 20.34 -38.72
N SER A 918 6.33 19.62 -39.04
CA SER A 918 6.44 18.32 -39.69
C SER A 918 5.12 17.91 -40.34
N SER A 919 4.97 18.25 -41.61
CA SER A 919 4.35 17.35 -42.58
C SER A 919 5.36 17.02 -43.68
N HIS A 920 5.62 15.72 -43.80
CA HIS A 920 6.00 14.97 -44.99
C HIS A 920 7.47 14.94 -45.47
N SER A 921 8.02 13.73 -45.29
CA SER A 921 8.70 12.85 -46.24
C SER A 921 9.59 13.45 -47.33
N ASN A 922 10.77 12.82 -47.52
CA ASN A 922 11.12 12.36 -48.86
C ASN A 922 12.20 11.27 -48.89
N ASN A 923 11.89 10.24 -49.68
CA ASN A 923 12.86 9.41 -50.39
C ASN A 923 13.65 10.27 -51.37
N GLY A 924 14.93 9.96 -51.55
CA GLY A 924 15.78 10.60 -52.55
C GLY A 924 16.35 9.60 -53.56
N GLN A 925 16.18 9.94 -54.85
CA GLN A 925 17.07 9.73 -56.02
C GLN A 925 16.19 9.83 -57.29
N THR A 926 16.42 10.61 -58.35
CA THR A 926 17.63 11.25 -58.91
C THR A 926 17.22 12.24 -60.03
N THR A 927 17.78 13.47 -60.02
CA THR A 927 18.23 14.35 -61.14
C THR A 927 17.31 14.82 -62.30
N PRO A 928 17.63 15.97 -62.97
CA PRO A 928 16.66 17.05 -63.21
C PRO A 928 16.43 17.43 -64.68
N GLY A 929 15.36 18.20 -64.92
CA GLY A 929 15.09 18.89 -66.18
C GLY A 929 14.13 20.07 -66.02
N ASN A 930 14.72 21.27 -66.01
CA ASN A 930 14.18 22.59 -66.35
C ASN A 930 12.89 22.62 -67.21
N ASP A 931 11.88 23.43 -66.83
CA ASP A 931 11.65 24.76 -67.42
C ASP A 931 10.28 25.37 -67.03
N THR A 932 10.37 26.63 -66.62
CA THR A 932 9.46 27.79 -66.77
C THR A 932 8.00 27.61 -67.24
N GLY A 933 7.09 28.31 -66.54
CA GLY A 933 6.17 29.24 -67.24
C GLY A 933 4.66 29.07 -67.03
N SER A 934 4.11 30.04 -66.30
CA SER A 934 2.91 30.82 -66.65
C SER A 934 1.50 30.18 -66.76
N GLN A 935 0.61 30.79 -65.97
CA GLN A 935 -0.71 31.31 -66.34
C GLN A 935 -1.90 30.35 -66.56
N SER A 936 -2.86 30.55 -65.65
CA SER A 936 -4.27 30.87 -65.92
C SER A 936 -5.27 29.76 -66.25
N SER A 937 -6.47 30.00 -65.69
CA SER A 937 -7.82 29.65 -66.14
C SER A 937 -8.48 28.39 -65.55
N SER A 938 -9.43 28.70 -64.66
CA SER A 938 -10.77 28.13 -64.49
C SER A 938 -11.10 26.78 -65.14
N GLY A 939 -11.55 25.85 -64.30
CA GLY A 939 -12.41 24.73 -64.67
C GLY A 939 -12.92 24.03 -63.41
N ASN A 940 -14.22 24.13 -63.14
CA ASN A 940 -14.94 23.48 -62.05
C ASN A 940 -14.71 21.96 -62.01
N GLY A 941 -14.61 21.42 -60.79
CA GLY A 941 -14.71 19.99 -60.50
C GLY A 941 -14.68 19.78 -58.99
N ASP A 942 -15.83 19.42 -58.41
CA ASP A 942 -16.05 19.13 -57.00
C ASP A 942 -14.99 18.18 -56.40
N PHE A 943 -14.38 18.59 -55.30
CA PHE A 943 -13.75 17.67 -54.36
C PHE A 943 -14.10 18.09 -52.93
N VAL A 944 -15.20 17.52 -52.44
CA VAL A 944 -15.61 17.58 -51.03
C VAL A 944 -14.60 16.77 -50.22
N GLY A 945 -13.75 17.45 -49.45
CA GLY A 945 -12.98 16.81 -48.37
C GLY A 945 -13.96 16.31 -47.30
N LYS A 946 -14.04 15.00 -47.12
CA LYS A 946 -14.78 14.38 -46.01
C LYS A 946 -14.09 14.75 -44.70
N SER A 947 -14.76 15.47 -43.82
CA SER A 947 -14.42 15.51 -42.40
C SER A 947 -14.74 14.15 -41.79
N GLU A 948 -13.75 13.45 -41.24
CA GLU A 948 -13.97 12.27 -40.41
C GLU A 948 -14.84 12.67 -39.20
N LEU A 949 -15.95 11.96 -38.98
CA LEU A 949 -16.77 12.12 -37.78
C LEU A 949 -16.03 11.45 -36.61
N SER A 950 -15.54 12.21 -35.62
CA SER A 950 -14.89 11.64 -34.43
C SER A 950 -15.93 11.01 -33.49
N TYR A 951 -15.87 9.69 -33.31
CA TYR A 951 -16.71 8.97 -32.35
C TYR A 951 -16.02 8.90 -30.99
N HIS A 952 -16.78 9.01 -29.88
CA HIS A 952 -16.19 8.88 -28.54
C HIS A 952 -15.57 7.47 -28.36
N PRO A 953 -14.41 7.33 -27.70
CA PRO A 953 -13.71 6.05 -27.56
C PRO A 953 -14.53 4.92 -26.93
N THR A 954 -15.45 5.26 -26.02
CA THR A 954 -16.33 4.31 -25.34
C THR A 954 -17.71 4.16 -26.00
N SER A 955 -17.90 4.66 -27.22
CA SER A 955 -19.15 4.52 -27.97
C SER A 955 -19.23 3.17 -28.70
N ILE A 956 -20.46 2.70 -28.96
CA ILE A 956 -20.68 1.52 -29.81
C ILE A 956 -20.17 1.73 -31.24
N MET A 957 -20.18 2.99 -31.70
CA MET A 957 -19.63 3.37 -33.00
C MET A 957 -18.11 3.22 -33.08
N ASN A 958 -17.39 3.35 -31.96
CA ASN A 958 -15.96 3.07 -31.89
C ASN A 958 -15.66 1.58 -31.62
N LEU A 959 -16.59 0.83 -31.01
CA LEU A 959 -16.50 -0.63 -30.92
C LEU A 959 -16.59 -1.28 -32.31
N CYS A 960 -17.42 -0.72 -33.19
CA CYS A 960 -17.59 -1.14 -34.58
C CYS A 960 -17.42 0.08 -35.51
N PRO A 961 -16.20 0.50 -35.88
CA PRO A 961 -15.98 1.66 -36.76
C PRO A 961 -16.41 1.37 -38.22
N PRO A 962 -16.76 2.41 -39.01
CA PRO A 962 -17.15 2.23 -40.41
C PRO A 962 -15.97 1.93 -41.35
N GLU A 963 -14.74 2.21 -40.92
CA GLU A 963 -13.54 2.19 -41.76
C GLU A 963 -12.67 0.94 -41.57
N GLU A 964 -12.75 0.26 -40.42
CA GLU A 964 -12.02 -1.00 -40.22
C GLU A 964 -12.74 -2.18 -40.90
N SER A 965 -11.95 -3.02 -41.55
CA SER A 965 -12.33 -4.16 -42.40
C SER A 965 -13.61 -4.87 -41.97
N SER A 966 -14.47 -5.15 -42.96
CA SER A 966 -15.76 -5.87 -42.96
C SER A 966 -15.74 -7.31 -42.42
N SER A 967 -14.94 -7.57 -41.39
CA SER A 967 -14.47 -8.89 -41.03
C SER A 967 -14.41 -9.18 -39.53
N LYS A 968 -14.66 -8.22 -38.62
CA LYS A 968 -14.60 -8.49 -37.17
C LYS A 968 -15.97 -8.39 -36.51
N ILE A 969 -16.20 -9.24 -35.51
CA ILE A 969 -17.43 -9.25 -34.70
C ILE A 969 -17.08 -9.29 -33.20
N ASN A 970 -17.95 -8.72 -32.36
CA ASN A 970 -17.85 -8.80 -30.90
C ASN A 970 -19.02 -9.61 -30.37
N VAL A 971 -18.76 -10.72 -29.70
CA VAL A 971 -19.77 -11.63 -29.17
C VAL A 971 -19.99 -11.35 -27.69
N ILE A 972 -21.26 -11.24 -27.31
CA ILE A 972 -21.74 -10.99 -25.96
C ILE A 972 -22.65 -12.15 -25.58
N CYS A 973 -22.31 -12.82 -24.49
CA CYS A 973 -23.08 -13.93 -23.93
C CYS A 973 -23.68 -13.50 -22.60
N THR A 974 -25.01 -13.51 -22.47
CA THR A 974 -25.71 -13.17 -21.23
C THR A 974 -26.33 -14.41 -20.61
N TRP A 975 -26.20 -14.54 -19.29
CA TRP A 975 -26.69 -15.68 -18.54
C TRP A 975 -27.33 -15.23 -17.22
N THR A 976 -28.28 -16.03 -16.74
CA THR A 976 -28.92 -15.89 -15.44
C THR A 976 -28.61 -17.10 -14.56
N ALA A 977 -28.63 -16.94 -13.24
CA ALA A 977 -28.52 -18.06 -12.32
C ALA A 977 -29.53 -17.96 -11.17
N PHE A 978 -30.09 -19.12 -10.79
CA PHE A 978 -31.15 -19.24 -9.77
C PHE A 978 -30.73 -20.18 -8.64
N SER A 979 -30.98 -19.80 -7.39
CA SER A 979 -30.65 -20.61 -6.21
C SER A 979 -31.81 -21.54 -5.86
N SER A 980 -31.65 -22.85 -6.04
CA SER A 980 -32.75 -23.83 -5.98
C SER A 980 -33.27 -24.19 -4.57
N GLY A 981 -33.11 -23.33 -3.56
CA GLY A 981 -33.29 -23.74 -2.15
C GLY A 981 -34.02 -22.80 -1.18
N ASN A 982 -34.25 -21.53 -1.49
CA ASN A 982 -34.87 -20.57 -0.55
C ASN A 982 -36.05 -19.83 -1.19
N ALA A 983 -37.14 -19.64 -0.43
CA ALA A 983 -38.41 -19.06 -0.89
C ALA A 983 -38.38 -17.57 -1.29
N GLU A 984 -37.19 -16.98 -1.44
CA GLU A 984 -36.98 -15.65 -2.03
C GLU A 984 -35.89 -15.79 -3.10
N ASP A 985 -36.31 -16.01 -4.35
CA ASP A 985 -35.43 -16.28 -5.50
C ASP A 985 -34.58 -15.04 -5.85
N GLU A 986 -33.31 -15.02 -5.43
CA GLU A 986 -32.34 -14.02 -5.89
C GLU A 986 -31.82 -14.44 -7.28
N VAL A 987 -32.18 -13.67 -8.32
CA VAL A 987 -31.73 -13.88 -9.70
C VAL A 987 -30.38 -13.19 -9.88
N ILE A 988 -29.35 -13.97 -10.19
CA ILE A 988 -28.02 -13.46 -10.52
C ILE A 988 -27.93 -13.29 -12.03
N TYR A 989 -27.45 -12.13 -12.49
CA TYR A 989 -27.23 -11.87 -13.91
C TYR A 989 -25.74 -11.77 -14.21
N GLY A 990 -25.33 -12.22 -15.39
CA GLY A 990 -23.94 -12.08 -15.80
C GLY A 990 -23.74 -12.05 -17.32
N GLN A 991 -22.53 -11.66 -17.70
CA GLN A 991 -22.17 -11.37 -19.06
C GLN A 991 -20.71 -11.74 -19.35
N HIS A 992 -20.47 -12.44 -20.46
CA HIS A 992 -19.13 -12.78 -20.98
C HIS A 992 -18.94 -12.22 -22.38
N HIS A 993 -17.74 -11.72 -22.68
CA HIS A 993 -17.42 -11.09 -23.95
C HIS A 993 -16.29 -11.81 -24.67
N LEU A 994 -16.42 -11.95 -25.99
CA LEU A 994 -15.32 -12.25 -26.90
C LEU A 994 -15.23 -11.11 -27.90
N ARG A 995 -14.13 -10.35 -27.85
CA ARG A 995 -13.94 -9.15 -28.66
C ARG A 995 -13.13 -9.46 -29.92
N GLN A 996 -13.38 -8.68 -30.98
CA GLN A 996 -12.53 -8.63 -32.19
C GLN A 996 -12.33 -10.00 -32.89
N LEU A 997 -13.36 -10.86 -32.90
CA LEU A 997 -13.31 -12.16 -33.60
C LEU A 997 -13.35 -11.95 -35.12
N ALA A 998 -12.32 -12.42 -35.83
CA ALA A 998 -12.26 -12.33 -37.28
C ALA A 998 -13.16 -13.38 -37.95
N VAL A 999 -14.21 -12.92 -38.63
CA VAL A 999 -15.11 -13.67 -39.52
C VAL A 999 -14.36 -14.15 -40.77
N ARG A 1000 -13.50 -13.31 -41.35
CA ARG A 1000 -12.59 -13.68 -42.45
C ARG A 1000 -11.14 -13.28 -42.11
N PRO A 1001 -10.17 -14.19 -42.23
CA PRO A 1001 -8.77 -13.85 -41.98
C PRO A 1001 -8.25 -12.85 -43.03
N GLN A 1002 -7.63 -11.76 -42.58
CA GLN A 1002 -6.99 -10.77 -43.46
C GLN A 1002 -5.75 -11.37 -44.17
N ALA A 1003 -4.99 -12.20 -43.45
CA ALA A 1003 -3.79 -12.89 -43.94
C ALA A 1003 -3.76 -14.37 -43.51
N LYS A 1004 -2.91 -15.19 -44.18
CA LYS A 1004 -2.74 -16.62 -43.88
C LYS A 1004 -2.01 -16.81 -42.54
N SER A 1005 -2.74 -17.18 -41.49
CA SER A 1005 -2.14 -17.45 -40.17
C SER A 1005 -1.68 -18.92 -40.03
N LYS A 1006 -2.57 -19.92 -40.21
CA LYS A 1006 -2.28 -21.37 -40.27
C LYS A 1006 -3.36 -22.12 -41.07
N GLY A 1007 -2.98 -23.05 -41.96
CA GLY A 1007 -3.91 -23.90 -42.74
C GLY A 1007 -4.07 -23.52 -44.22
N CYS A 1008 -4.97 -24.20 -44.94
CA CYS A 1008 -5.24 -23.92 -46.37
C CYS A 1008 -6.01 -22.61 -46.51
N PRO A 1009 -5.57 -21.60 -47.29
CA PRO A 1009 -6.33 -20.38 -47.49
C PRO A 1009 -7.57 -20.56 -48.39
N LEU A 1010 -7.74 -21.73 -49.02
CA LEU A 1010 -8.87 -22.06 -49.89
C LEU A 1010 -9.87 -23.00 -49.21
N THR A 1011 -11.15 -22.85 -49.54
CA THR A 1011 -12.22 -23.80 -49.23
C THR A 1011 -12.69 -24.48 -50.51
N ILE A 1012 -13.07 -25.76 -50.41
CA ILE A 1012 -13.67 -26.51 -51.51
C ILE A 1012 -15.02 -27.06 -51.07
N THR A 1013 -16.02 -26.90 -51.92
CA THR A 1013 -17.33 -27.55 -51.81
C THR A 1013 -17.67 -28.26 -53.11
N ALA A 1014 -18.40 -29.37 -53.02
CA ALA A 1014 -19.00 -30.00 -54.19
C ALA A 1014 -20.53 -29.95 -54.04
N ASN A 1015 -21.23 -29.53 -55.08
CA ASN A 1015 -22.67 -29.65 -55.20
C ASN A 1015 -22.98 -30.89 -56.05
N HIS A 1016 -23.64 -31.88 -55.44
CA HIS A 1016 -23.93 -33.17 -56.06
C HIS A 1016 -25.16 -33.81 -55.42
N ARG A 1017 -25.80 -34.74 -56.14
CA ARG A 1017 -26.95 -35.49 -55.59
C ARG A 1017 -26.45 -36.60 -54.66
N SER A 1018 -26.97 -36.65 -53.44
CA SER A 1018 -26.52 -37.61 -52.41
C SER A 1018 -27.09 -39.02 -52.62
N GLU A 1019 -28.25 -39.15 -53.25
CA GLU A 1019 -28.89 -40.43 -53.55
C GLU A 1019 -29.53 -40.40 -54.95
N ILE A 1020 -29.31 -41.45 -55.75
CA ILE A 1020 -29.81 -41.56 -57.12
C ILE A 1020 -30.22 -42.99 -57.41
N GLU A 1021 -31.32 -43.17 -58.14
CA GLU A 1021 -31.77 -44.47 -58.66
C GLU A 1021 -31.39 -44.61 -60.14
N HIS A 1022 -30.75 -45.72 -60.51
CA HIS A 1022 -30.36 -46.00 -61.90
C HIS A 1022 -30.39 -47.50 -62.19
N ASP A 1023 -30.80 -47.90 -63.39
CA ASP A 1023 -31.01 -49.30 -63.79
C ASP A 1023 -29.86 -49.87 -64.65
N PHE A 1024 -28.92 -49.02 -65.10
CA PHE A 1024 -27.71 -49.37 -65.87
C PHE A 1024 -27.95 -50.10 -67.20
N THR A 1025 -29.20 -50.27 -67.64
CA THR A 1025 -29.55 -50.97 -68.89
C THR A 1025 -29.20 -50.14 -70.14
N GLY A 1026 -29.21 -48.81 -70.02
CA GLY A 1026 -28.90 -47.85 -71.09
C GLY A 1026 -27.44 -47.35 -71.14
N GLY A 1027 -26.55 -47.86 -70.29
CA GLY A 1027 -25.17 -47.38 -70.17
C GLY A 1027 -24.78 -46.98 -68.73
N PRO A 1028 -23.54 -46.50 -68.51
CA PRO A 1028 -23.11 -46.07 -67.19
C PRO A 1028 -23.85 -44.80 -66.75
N MET A 1029 -24.09 -44.68 -65.45
CA MET A 1029 -24.75 -43.53 -64.85
C MET A 1029 -23.84 -42.29 -64.96
N LYS A 1030 -24.40 -41.18 -65.43
CA LYS A 1030 -23.71 -39.89 -65.50
C LYS A 1030 -24.35 -38.90 -64.54
N MET A 1031 -23.55 -38.25 -63.72
CA MET A 1031 -24.00 -37.25 -62.76
C MET A 1031 -23.13 -36.01 -62.84
N ASP A 1032 -23.75 -34.85 -63.00
CA ASP A 1032 -23.04 -33.59 -62.97
C ASP A 1032 -22.68 -33.22 -61.52
N ILE A 1033 -21.47 -32.70 -61.36
CA ILE A 1033 -20.86 -32.30 -60.09
C ILE A 1033 -20.29 -30.91 -60.28
N GLU A 1034 -20.64 -29.98 -59.40
CA GLU A 1034 -20.05 -28.64 -59.44
C GLU A 1034 -19.11 -28.48 -58.25
N VAL A 1035 -17.81 -28.42 -58.54
CA VAL A 1035 -16.79 -28.21 -57.51
C VAL A 1035 -16.44 -26.73 -57.43
N THR A 1036 -16.77 -26.10 -56.31
CA THR A 1036 -16.48 -24.68 -56.06
C THR A 1036 -15.24 -24.55 -55.20
N VAL A 1037 -14.24 -23.82 -55.68
CA VAL A 1037 -13.04 -23.43 -54.92
C VAL A 1037 -13.13 -21.94 -54.60
N ARG A 1038 -13.00 -21.57 -53.32
CA ARG A 1038 -13.14 -20.19 -52.84
C ARG A 1038 -11.94 -19.73 -52.03
N ASN A 1039 -11.47 -18.51 -52.27
CA ASN A 1039 -10.46 -17.86 -51.43
C ASN A 1039 -11.08 -17.32 -50.14
N ARG A 1040 -10.56 -17.74 -48.97
CA ARG A 1040 -11.04 -17.30 -47.65
C ARG A 1040 -10.43 -15.98 -47.18
N LEU A 1041 -9.36 -15.52 -47.82
CA LEU A 1041 -8.68 -14.29 -47.45
C LEU A 1041 -9.46 -13.09 -47.98
N VAL A 1042 -9.49 -11.99 -47.22
CA VAL A 1042 -10.23 -10.77 -47.63
C VAL A 1042 -9.43 -9.93 -48.63
N GLU A 1043 -8.11 -9.83 -48.44
CA GLU A 1043 -7.27 -8.87 -49.18
C GLU A 1043 -6.20 -9.55 -50.03
N SER A 1044 -5.80 -10.78 -49.69
CA SER A 1044 -4.68 -11.46 -50.34
C SER A 1044 -5.15 -12.40 -51.46
N PRO A 1045 -4.66 -12.25 -52.70
CA PRO A 1045 -4.91 -13.22 -53.75
C PRO A 1045 -4.20 -14.54 -53.44
N VAL A 1046 -4.83 -15.66 -53.79
CA VAL A 1046 -4.28 -17.00 -53.58
C VAL A 1046 -4.11 -17.68 -54.92
N GLU A 1047 -2.86 -18.00 -55.24
CA GLU A 1047 -2.52 -18.80 -56.41
C GLU A 1047 -2.50 -20.30 -56.04
N PHE A 1048 -3.19 -21.11 -56.83
CA PHE A 1048 -3.28 -22.56 -56.62
C PHE A 1048 -3.31 -23.36 -57.91
N GLU A 1049 -2.95 -24.63 -57.79
CA GLU A 1049 -3.12 -25.66 -58.82
C GLU A 1049 -4.20 -26.64 -58.39
N PHE A 1050 -5.18 -26.85 -59.27
CA PHE A 1050 -6.23 -27.87 -59.19
C PHE A 1050 -5.77 -29.11 -59.96
N ALA A 1051 -5.89 -30.31 -59.38
CA ALA A 1051 -5.59 -31.56 -60.06
C ALA A 1051 -6.49 -32.71 -59.58
N LEU A 1052 -7.08 -33.46 -60.51
CA LEU A 1052 -7.85 -34.68 -60.21
C LEU A 1052 -6.96 -35.93 -60.15
N GLU A 1053 -7.17 -36.77 -59.15
CA GLU A 1053 -6.54 -38.08 -59.02
C GLU A 1053 -7.45 -39.18 -59.58
N ARG A 1054 -6.89 -40.09 -60.38
CA ARG A 1054 -7.67 -41.19 -60.96
C ARG A 1054 -8.08 -42.19 -59.89
N GLN A 1055 -9.38 -42.48 -59.81
CA GLN A 1055 -9.95 -43.52 -58.97
C GLN A 1055 -10.31 -44.74 -59.83
N ALA A 1056 -10.28 -45.94 -59.25
CA ALA A 1056 -10.58 -47.17 -59.98
C ALA A 1056 -12.09 -47.43 -60.15
N ASP A 1057 -12.90 -46.91 -59.23
CA ASP A 1057 -14.31 -47.30 -59.08
C ASP A 1057 -15.30 -46.38 -59.82
N PHE A 1058 -14.87 -45.17 -60.19
CA PHE A 1058 -15.64 -44.18 -60.94
C PHE A 1058 -14.69 -43.25 -61.72
N GLU A 1059 -15.20 -42.61 -62.77
CA GLU A 1059 -14.42 -41.67 -63.60
C GLU A 1059 -14.99 -40.26 -63.48
N LEU A 1060 -14.13 -39.25 -63.30
CA LEU A 1060 -14.52 -37.83 -63.37
C LEU A 1060 -14.07 -37.23 -64.70
N ILE A 1061 -15.02 -36.77 -65.50
CA ILE A 1061 -14.76 -36.09 -66.77
C ILE A 1061 -14.91 -34.58 -66.58
N GLY A 1062 -13.88 -33.82 -66.97
CA GLY A 1062 -13.87 -32.35 -66.88
C GLY A 1062 -12.45 -31.78 -66.88
N ALA A 1063 -12.25 -30.65 -66.20
CA ALA A 1063 -10.93 -30.03 -66.07
C ALA A 1063 -10.00 -30.89 -65.19
N GLU A 1064 -9.07 -31.63 -65.81
CA GLU A 1064 -8.18 -32.55 -65.09
C GLU A 1064 -7.10 -31.84 -64.27
N ARG A 1065 -6.52 -30.74 -64.80
CA ARG A 1065 -5.49 -29.95 -64.12
C ARG A 1065 -5.43 -28.51 -64.64
N PHE A 1066 -5.37 -27.52 -63.75
CA PHE A 1066 -5.15 -26.12 -64.12
C PHE A 1066 -4.54 -25.32 -62.96
N ARG A 1067 -3.94 -24.17 -63.27
CA ARG A 1067 -3.44 -23.19 -62.30
C ARG A 1067 -4.28 -21.92 -62.39
N TRP A 1068 -4.63 -21.35 -61.24
CA TRP A 1068 -5.49 -20.18 -61.17
C TRP A 1068 -5.14 -19.31 -59.96
N THR A 1069 -5.42 -18.01 -60.07
CA THR A 1069 -5.29 -17.05 -58.97
C THR A 1069 -6.68 -16.54 -58.64
N LEU A 1070 -7.10 -16.71 -57.38
CA LEU A 1070 -8.36 -16.15 -56.87
C LEU A 1070 -8.05 -14.94 -56.01
N ASP A 1071 -8.66 -13.81 -56.34
CA ASP A 1071 -8.63 -12.63 -55.48
C ASP A 1071 -9.38 -12.89 -54.16
N GLY A 1072 -9.19 -12.00 -53.18
CA GLY A 1072 -9.77 -12.17 -51.85
C GLY A 1072 -11.30 -12.28 -51.87
N GLY A 1073 -11.84 -13.39 -51.35
CA GLY A 1073 -13.29 -13.65 -51.31
C GLY A 1073 -13.89 -14.20 -52.61
N ASP A 1074 -13.14 -14.26 -53.70
CA ASP A 1074 -13.61 -14.78 -54.99
C ASP A 1074 -13.67 -16.31 -55.03
N GLU A 1075 -14.47 -16.82 -55.96
CA GLU A 1075 -14.65 -18.25 -56.19
C GLU A 1075 -14.62 -18.61 -57.66
N ILE A 1076 -14.22 -19.85 -57.93
CA ILE A 1076 -14.34 -20.49 -59.23
C ILE A 1076 -15.15 -21.78 -59.09
N VAL A 1077 -16.07 -22.00 -60.02
CA VAL A 1077 -16.85 -23.24 -60.12
C VAL A 1077 -16.30 -24.06 -61.27
N VAL A 1078 -15.90 -25.30 -60.97
CA VAL A 1078 -15.38 -26.28 -61.91
C VAL A 1078 -16.46 -27.34 -62.15
N PRO A 1079 -17.14 -27.32 -63.30
CA PRO A 1079 -18.11 -28.34 -63.64
C PRO A 1079 -17.38 -29.64 -64.02
N LEU A 1080 -17.78 -30.74 -63.39
CA LEU A 1080 -17.30 -32.10 -63.62
C LEU A 1080 -18.49 -33.03 -63.86
N GLN A 1081 -18.25 -34.18 -64.48
CA GLN A 1081 -19.24 -35.23 -64.65
C GLN A 1081 -18.69 -36.56 -64.10
N ALA A 1082 -19.35 -37.10 -63.07
CA ALA A 1082 -19.06 -38.44 -62.56
C ALA A 1082 -19.72 -39.51 -63.42
N ILE A 1083 -18.95 -40.51 -63.83
CA ILE A 1083 -19.41 -41.71 -64.50
C ILE A 1083 -19.22 -42.90 -63.58
N MET A 1084 -20.33 -43.59 -63.28
CA MET A 1084 -20.37 -44.78 -62.42
C MET A 1084 -20.97 -45.94 -63.20
N SER A 1085 -20.33 -47.11 -63.13
CA SER A 1085 -20.69 -48.28 -63.95
C SER A 1085 -21.51 -49.35 -63.19
N SER A 1086 -21.74 -49.17 -61.89
CA SER A 1086 -22.52 -50.09 -61.05
C SER A 1086 -23.25 -49.36 -59.92
N SER A 1087 -24.22 -50.03 -59.29
CA SER A 1087 -24.83 -49.54 -58.05
C SER A 1087 -23.86 -49.68 -56.88
N GLY A 1088 -23.96 -48.79 -55.89
CA GLY A 1088 -23.04 -48.75 -54.77
C GLY A 1088 -22.95 -47.39 -54.09
N ILE A 1089 -22.06 -47.28 -53.11
CA ILE A 1089 -21.74 -46.04 -52.42
C ILE A 1089 -20.37 -45.57 -52.91
N TYR A 1090 -20.31 -44.40 -53.50
CA TYR A 1090 -19.11 -43.82 -54.08
C TYR A 1090 -18.69 -42.57 -53.30
N ASN A 1091 -17.39 -42.43 -52.99
CA ASN A 1091 -16.83 -41.17 -52.50
C ASN A 1091 -16.16 -40.43 -53.66
N LEU A 1092 -16.78 -39.35 -54.11
CA LEU A 1092 -16.33 -38.59 -55.28
C LEU A 1092 -15.15 -37.67 -54.99
N GLN A 1093 -14.68 -37.58 -53.74
CA GLN A 1093 -13.53 -36.76 -53.38
C GLN A 1093 -12.23 -37.35 -53.95
N SER A 1094 -11.77 -36.78 -55.06
CA SER A 1094 -10.54 -37.17 -55.77
C SER A 1094 -9.69 -35.95 -56.14
N LEU A 1095 -9.95 -34.80 -55.52
CA LEU A 1095 -9.30 -33.55 -55.83
C LEU A 1095 -8.08 -33.29 -54.93
N ARG A 1096 -6.99 -32.85 -55.55
CA ARG A 1096 -5.81 -32.30 -54.88
C ARG A 1096 -5.63 -30.83 -55.23
N LEU A 1097 -5.50 -29.97 -54.20
CA LEU A 1097 -5.08 -28.58 -54.40
C LEU A 1097 -3.66 -28.36 -53.89
N THR A 1098 -2.86 -27.64 -54.67
CA THR A 1098 -1.53 -27.17 -54.26
C THR A 1098 -1.51 -25.64 -54.26
N VAL A 1099 -1.27 -25.02 -53.11
CA VAL A 1099 -1.22 -23.55 -53.00
C VAL A 1099 0.22 -23.07 -53.05
N PHE A 1100 0.45 -21.95 -53.75
CA PHE A 1100 1.76 -21.31 -53.87
C PHE A 1100 1.87 -20.13 -52.90
N VAL A 1101 2.86 -20.14 -52.00
CA VAL A 1101 3.16 -19.03 -51.08
C VAL A 1101 4.65 -18.75 -51.12
N ASP A 1102 5.08 -17.53 -51.46
CA ASP A 1102 6.49 -17.14 -51.55
C ASP A 1102 7.37 -18.14 -52.33
N ASN A 1103 6.85 -18.64 -53.46
CA ASN A 1103 7.44 -19.69 -54.33
C ASN A 1103 7.55 -21.10 -53.72
N LEU A 1104 6.98 -21.37 -52.53
CA LEU A 1104 6.85 -22.70 -51.94
C LEU A 1104 5.52 -23.35 -52.35
N GLN A 1105 5.57 -24.63 -52.73
CA GLN A 1105 4.40 -25.44 -53.06
C GLN A 1105 3.91 -26.20 -51.83
N VAL A 1106 2.70 -25.90 -51.36
CA VAL A 1106 2.11 -26.58 -50.21
C VAL A 1106 0.88 -27.37 -50.67
N PRO A 1107 0.94 -28.71 -50.75
CA PRO A 1107 -0.21 -29.53 -51.08
C PRO A 1107 -1.16 -29.61 -49.88
N TYR A 1108 -2.45 -29.47 -50.13
CA TYR A 1108 -3.50 -29.62 -49.12
C TYR A 1108 -4.40 -30.81 -49.47
N LEU A 1109 -4.60 -31.67 -48.49
CA LEU A 1109 -5.57 -32.76 -48.54
C LEU A 1109 -6.83 -32.33 -47.79
N PHE A 1110 -7.98 -32.58 -48.39
CA PHE A 1110 -9.27 -32.22 -47.82
C PHE A 1110 -9.93 -33.50 -47.29
N PRO A 1111 -10.15 -33.64 -45.97
CA PRO A 1111 -10.67 -34.86 -45.37
C PRO A 1111 -12.19 -35.04 -45.56
N PHE A 1112 -12.83 -34.28 -46.44
CA PHE A 1112 -14.27 -34.32 -46.70
C PHE A 1112 -14.61 -35.47 -47.65
N GLN A 1113 -15.68 -36.21 -47.37
CA GLN A 1113 -16.21 -37.25 -48.26
C GLN A 1113 -17.39 -36.69 -49.07
N TRP A 1114 -17.35 -36.86 -50.39
CA TRP A 1114 -18.45 -36.50 -51.28
C TRP A 1114 -19.22 -37.77 -51.63
N ILE A 1115 -20.05 -38.23 -50.70
CA ILE A 1115 -20.71 -39.52 -50.81
C ILE A 1115 -21.90 -39.43 -51.76
N VAL A 1116 -22.00 -40.41 -52.66
CA VAL A 1116 -23.17 -40.65 -53.52
C VAL A 1116 -23.59 -42.09 -53.40
N LYS A 1117 -24.86 -42.30 -53.10
CA LYS A 1117 -25.48 -43.63 -53.07
C LYS A 1117 -26.28 -43.84 -54.36
N VAL A 1118 -25.84 -44.79 -55.17
CA VAL A 1118 -26.54 -45.21 -56.39
C VAL A 1118 -27.30 -46.49 -56.10
N ASN A 1119 -28.62 -46.37 -55.94
CA ASN A 1119 -29.51 -47.50 -55.72
C ASN A 1119 -29.88 -48.15 -57.06
N PRO A 1120 -29.92 -49.48 -57.14
CA PRO A 1120 -30.51 -50.15 -58.29
C PRO A 1120 -32.00 -49.83 -58.33
N ASN A 1121 -32.48 -49.30 -59.45
CA ASN A 1121 -33.90 -48.99 -59.61
C ASN A 1121 -34.71 -50.31 -59.60
N ALA A 1122 -35.51 -50.54 -58.56
CA ALA A 1122 -36.31 -51.74 -58.39
C ALA A 1122 -37.67 -51.58 -59.09
N THR A 1123 -37.66 -51.49 -60.41
CA THR A 1123 -38.88 -51.60 -61.23
C THR A 1123 -38.64 -52.64 -62.33
N ILE A 1124 -39.14 -53.85 -62.07
CA ILE A 1124 -39.64 -54.76 -63.12
C ILE A 1124 -41.14 -54.53 -63.22
#